data_AF-S9SX07-F1
#
_entry.id   AF-S9SX07-F1
#
_cell.length_a   1.000
_cell.length_b   1.000
_cell.length_c   1.000
_cell.angle_alpha   90.00
_cell.angle_beta   90.00
_cell.angle_gamma   90.00
#
_symmetry.space_group_name_H-M   'P 1'
#
loop_
_entity.id
_entity.type
_entity.pdbx_description
1 polymer ?
#
loop_
_entity_poly.entity_id
_entity_poly.type
_entity_poly.pdbx_seq_one_letter_code
_entity_poly.pdbx_strand_id
1 'polypeptide(L)'
;MINKETKDLFDKFTRGYSKEEFEFLISLFPYAKVTEIISKNEKKFRKYLQGYRPQKLPTKKLQEIYVESIFVTRNELIVKHVEYMFISYLKRFDEIITEYIGPVCLVREKIEQDQMEYFEKLVDLLIDHRFDELQKVIVYFKMIDYELLESQRNYLFNDLEKKVYYKKVKEEVTKTLSLSYEKSLRELSEEYETELKKYDVMINEYKQLSLHTDKKHKEVLILKENELLNVENKFKTATERIVELEKQVNEIIYVKNECEQIIHELSSAVNMKYDEYCATVEEKWMKSNVQLVQNKNDIQNTIDELLISKGDLLSEIVALNKQKSELENMISLLNDSGKGIVHNMQDFLCKIGFKHEVSAQVSRLYIIPSKSTELEEIEVINDKSFFIDDLAENLKICGISSEYANDLAIYLYASIVKKLSLLLIGYNSRKTANALSYLISGSTAEIITLPPGYDDCNEMISLVHSSTSKVILIENAIENISESVYLPLLKQNSDHILLFSIDSSEHIELLPSSLLNYMMLIDIDSLMGLTISNEEMLLAQSNPSIFSEAVVQYRNLESNFKHLRKLSSIYPLSQSAKVKIAEVMCVIDEQNSPNALYDIILFSLNLLCRCKGRSEELIEFVDHCDFSPMILKMLHAVIEEGQYYE
;
A
#
# COMPACT_ATOMS: atom_id res chain seq x y z
N MET A 1 28.72 51.57 -69.03
CA MET A 1 29.02 51.73 -67.58
C MET A 1 29.77 50.53 -66.98
N ILE A 2 29.57 49.30 -67.47
CA ILE A 2 30.19 48.06 -66.92
C ILE A 2 31.75 47.98 -67.02
N ASN A 3 32.38 48.69 -67.97
CA ASN A 3 33.85 48.71 -68.09
C ASN A 3 34.57 49.67 -67.14
N LYS A 4 33.86 50.57 -66.45
CA LYS A 4 34.49 51.55 -65.53
C LYS A 4 34.73 50.94 -64.16
N GLU A 5 33.72 50.28 -63.60
CA GLU A 5 33.79 49.59 -62.29
C GLU A 5 34.90 48.54 -62.24
N THR A 6 35.01 47.69 -63.26
CA THR A 6 36.04 46.64 -63.28
C THR A 6 37.46 47.21 -63.39
N LYS A 7 37.62 48.36 -64.08
CA LYS A 7 38.90 49.05 -64.19
C LYS A 7 39.32 49.69 -62.87
N ASP A 8 38.36 50.28 -62.15
CA ASP A 8 38.57 50.87 -60.83
C ASP A 8 38.99 49.79 -59.81
N LEU A 9 38.48 48.56 -59.93
CA LEU A 9 38.88 47.43 -59.09
C LEU A 9 40.31 46.93 -59.38
N PHE A 10 40.71 46.87 -60.64
CA PHE A 10 42.12 46.57 -60.98
C PHE A 10 43.05 47.62 -60.41
N ASP A 11 42.71 48.91 -60.56
CA ASP A 11 43.52 50.00 -60.03
C ASP A 11 43.56 49.96 -58.50
N LYS A 12 42.46 49.61 -57.82
CA LYS A 12 42.41 49.39 -56.36
C LYS A 12 43.42 48.33 -55.91
N PHE A 13 43.41 47.13 -56.51
CA PHE A 13 44.31 46.06 -56.07
C PHE A 13 45.75 46.26 -56.53
N THR A 14 45.99 46.79 -57.73
CA THR A 14 47.35 46.92 -58.28
C THR A 14 48.11 48.16 -57.79
N ARG A 15 47.41 49.22 -57.36
CA ARG A 15 48.03 50.41 -56.74
C ARG A 15 47.99 50.37 -55.22
N GLY A 16 46.98 49.73 -54.64
CA GLY A 16 46.79 49.67 -53.18
C GLY A 16 47.68 48.65 -52.46
N TYR A 17 48.09 47.57 -53.14
CA TYR A 17 48.87 46.48 -52.54
C TYR A 17 50.12 46.14 -53.36
N SER A 18 51.22 45.88 -52.66
CA SER A 18 52.38 45.23 -53.27
C SER A 18 52.05 43.78 -53.65
N LYS A 19 52.90 43.14 -54.47
CA LYS A 19 52.70 41.72 -54.81
C LYS A 19 52.75 40.84 -53.55
N GLU A 20 53.69 41.07 -52.66
CA GLU A 20 53.87 40.31 -51.41
C GLU A 20 52.68 40.50 -50.46
N GLU A 21 52.18 41.73 -50.33
CA GLU A 21 50.97 42.05 -49.57
C GLU A 21 49.75 41.32 -50.15
N PHE A 22 49.66 41.26 -51.48
CA PHE A 22 48.58 40.57 -52.16
C PHE A 22 48.66 39.04 -52.02
N GLU A 23 49.86 38.46 -52.06
CA GLU A 23 50.06 37.03 -51.78
C GLU A 23 49.60 36.67 -50.36
N PHE A 24 49.89 37.55 -49.39
CA PHE A 24 49.39 37.38 -48.03
C PHE A 24 47.86 37.46 -47.98
N LEU A 25 47.22 38.41 -48.65
CA LEU A 25 45.75 38.49 -48.73
C LEU A 25 45.13 37.18 -49.23
N ILE A 26 45.70 36.59 -50.28
CA ILE A 26 45.22 35.30 -50.82
C ILE A 26 45.38 34.16 -49.78
N SER A 27 46.41 34.22 -48.94
CA SER A 27 46.64 33.21 -47.89
C SER A 27 45.64 33.27 -46.72
N LEU A 28 44.95 34.40 -46.54
CA LEU A 28 43.92 34.58 -45.51
C LEU A 28 42.61 33.89 -45.88
N PHE A 29 42.35 33.69 -47.17
CA PHE A 29 41.11 33.11 -47.64
C PHE A 29 41.09 31.58 -47.51
N PRO A 30 39.91 30.97 -47.26
CA PRO A 30 39.79 29.52 -47.22
C PRO A 30 40.23 28.90 -48.55
N TYR A 31 41.12 27.91 -48.47
CA TYR A 31 41.70 27.23 -49.63
C TYR A 31 40.64 26.76 -50.65
N ALA A 32 39.52 26.22 -50.16
CA ALA A 32 38.41 25.78 -51.00
C ALA A 32 37.79 26.93 -51.84
N LYS A 33 37.71 28.15 -51.28
CA LYS A 33 37.15 29.32 -51.95
C LYS A 33 38.11 29.91 -52.99
N VAL A 34 39.41 29.89 -52.70
CA VAL A 34 40.46 30.32 -53.63
C VAL A 34 40.55 29.37 -54.84
N THR A 35 40.32 28.07 -54.63
CA THR A 35 40.37 27.06 -55.71
C THR A 35 39.06 26.91 -56.48
N GLU A 36 37.94 27.40 -55.96
CA GLU A 36 36.60 27.30 -56.57
C GLU A 36 36.54 27.92 -57.97
N ILE A 37 37.10 29.12 -58.16
CA ILE A 37 37.05 29.79 -59.47
C ILE A 37 37.96 29.15 -60.51
N ILE A 38 39.09 28.59 -60.06
CA ILE A 38 40.06 27.89 -60.90
C ILE A 38 39.46 26.55 -61.37
N SER A 39 38.82 25.81 -60.47
CA SER A 39 38.13 24.54 -60.79
C SER A 39 36.90 24.74 -61.67
N LYS A 40 36.11 25.79 -61.47
CA LYS A 40 34.98 26.11 -62.37
C LYS A 40 35.41 26.55 -63.78
N ASN A 41 36.66 26.99 -63.95
CA ASN A 41 37.19 27.51 -65.21
C ASN A 41 38.50 26.82 -65.65
N GLU A 42 38.63 25.52 -65.41
CA GLU A 42 39.88 24.75 -65.66
C GLU A 42 40.47 24.96 -67.05
N LYS A 43 39.63 25.07 -68.09
CA LYS A 43 40.08 25.29 -69.47
C LYS A 43 40.88 26.60 -69.63
N LYS A 44 40.53 27.66 -68.89
CA LYS A 44 41.21 28.96 -68.94
C LYS A 44 42.52 28.95 -68.15
N PHE A 45 42.61 28.14 -67.10
CA PHE A 45 43.79 28.03 -66.23
C PHE A 45 44.71 26.86 -66.57
N ARG A 46 44.47 26.16 -67.69
CA ARG A 46 45.18 24.93 -68.08
C ARG A 46 46.70 25.07 -68.10
N LYS A 47 47.21 26.25 -68.49
CA LYS A 47 48.65 26.57 -68.50
C LYS A 47 49.27 26.54 -67.09
N TYR A 48 48.51 26.90 -66.07
CA TYR A 48 48.95 26.97 -64.68
C TYR A 48 48.71 25.66 -63.90
N LEU A 49 47.85 24.78 -64.44
CA LEU A 49 47.45 23.51 -63.83
C LEU A 49 48.32 22.32 -64.28
N GLN A 50 49.36 22.54 -65.07
CA GLN A 50 50.19 21.45 -65.59
C GLN A 50 50.86 20.67 -64.43
N GLY A 51 50.49 19.40 -64.28
CA GLY A 51 50.98 18.52 -63.21
C GLY A 51 50.23 18.60 -61.88
N TYR A 52 49.23 19.47 -61.74
CA TYR A 52 48.46 19.64 -60.50
C TYR A 52 46.96 19.43 -60.72
N ARG A 53 46.30 18.82 -59.73
CA ARG A 53 44.83 18.84 -59.67
C ARG A 53 44.39 20.22 -59.15
N PRO A 54 43.35 20.87 -59.71
CA PRO A 54 42.86 22.18 -59.27
C PRO A 54 42.54 22.25 -57.76
N GLN A 55 42.12 21.12 -57.18
CA GLN A 55 41.75 20.99 -55.76
C GLN A 55 42.95 20.72 -54.83
N LYS A 56 44.17 20.51 -55.38
CA LYS A 56 45.39 20.19 -54.62
C LYS A 56 46.60 21.03 -55.07
N LEU A 57 46.36 22.26 -55.52
CA LEU A 57 47.41 23.22 -55.80
C LEU A 57 48.13 23.67 -54.52
N PRO A 58 49.47 23.68 -54.46
CA PRO A 58 50.20 24.28 -53.35
C PRO A 58 49.84 25.77 -53.17
N THR A 59 49.82 26.26 -51.93
CA THR A 59 49.45 27.65 -51.61
C THR A 59 50.26 28.69 -52.38
N LYS A 60 51.59 28.47 -52.50
CA LYS A 60 52.47 29.33 -53.32
C LYS A 60 52.06 29.38 -54.78
N LYS A 61 51.61 28.25 -55.34
CA LYS A 61 51.18 28.20 -56.74
C LYS A 61 49.84 28.92 -56.95
N LEU A 62 48.95 28.86 -55.98
CA LEU A 62 47.70 29.64 -56.00
C LEU A 62 47.98 31.14 -55.92
N GLN A 63 48.88 31.55 -55.03
CA GLN A 63 49.33 32.93 -54.91
C GLN A 63 49.90 33.46 -56.24
N GLU A 64 50.80 32.72 -56.87
CA GLU A 64 51.36 33.05 -58.20
C GLU A 64 50.26 33.22 -59.26
N ILE A 65 49.29 32.29 -59.32
CA ILE A 65 48.19 32.35 -60.29
C ILE A 65 47.36 33.62 -60.09
N TYR A 66 47.02 33.96 -58.84
CA TYR A 66 46.20 35.13 -58.54
C TYR A 66 46.96 36.44 -58.78
N VAL A 67 48.25 36.51 -58.42
CA VAL A 67 49.11 37.67 -58.70
C VAL A 67 49.28 37.87 -60.21
N GLU A 68 49.62 36.84 -60.97
CA GLU A 68 49.77 36.94 -62.43
C GLU A 68 48.43 37.26 -63.12
N SER A 69 47.33 36.73 -62.59
CA SER A 69 45.99 36.97 -63.10
C SER A 69 45.54 38.43 -62.95
N ILE A 70 45.92 39.08 -61.85
CA ILE A 70 45.47 40.45 -61.53
C ILE A 70 46.46 41.50 -62.02
N PHE A 71 47.76 41.31 -61.74
CA PHE A 71 48.79 42.32 -62.01
C PHE A 71 49.29 42.29 -63.46
N VAL A 72 49.23 41.14 -64.14
CA VAL A 72 49.78 40.98 -65.50
C VAL A 72 48.68 40.82 -66.55
N THR A 73 47.82 39.82 -66.39
CA THR A 73 46.84 39.45 -67.43
C THR A 73 45.49 40.17 -67.32
N ARG A 74 45.27 40.93 -66.24
CA ARG A 74 44.05 41.70 -65.95
C ARG A 74 42.77 40.89 -66.13
N ASN A 75 42.71 39.72 -65.50
CA ASN A 75 41.59 38.80 -65.57
C ASN A 75 40.40 39.27 -64.70
N GLU A 76 39.34 39.77 -65.35
CA GLU A 76 38.16 40.35 -64.69
C GLU A 76 37.45 39.39 -63.74
N LEU A 77 37.42 38.10 -64.07
CA LEU A 77 36.75 37.08 -63.27
C LEU A 77 37.45 36.88 -61.93
N ILE A 78 38.78 36.88 -61.93
CA ILE A 78 39.56 36.72 -60.71
C ILE A 78 39.46 37.96 -59.82
N VAL A 79 39.51 39.17 -60.40
CA VAL A 79 39.39 40.40 -59.59
C VAL A 79 38.04 40.48 -58.88
N LYS A 80 36.93 40.21 -59.57
CA LYS A 80 35.60 40.18 -58.95
C LYS A 80 35.49 39.12 -57.86
N HIS A 81 36.13 37.96 -58.05
CA HIS A 81 36.14 36.89 -57.06
C HIS A 81 36.97 37.25 -55.83
N VAL A 82 38.12 37.89 -56.02
CA VAL A 82 38.94 38.39 -54.91
C VAL A 82 38.19 39.46 -54.14
N GLU A 83 37.55 40.42 -54.81
CA GLU A 83 36.71 41.43 -54.15
C GLU A 83 35.59 40.80 -53.31
N TYR A 84 34.89 39.80 -53.86
CA TYR A 84 33.87 39.07 -53.13
C TYR A 84 34.44 38.37 -51.88
N MET A 85 35.56 37.67 -52.01
CA MET A 85 36.24 37.02 -50.88
C MET A 85 36.71 38.03 -49.84
N PHE A 86 37.17 39.18 -50.28
CA PHE A 86 37.64 40.27 -49.45
C PHE A 86 36.51 40.87 -48.60
N ILE A 87 35.38 41.20 -49.22
CA ILE A 87 34.18 41.70 -48.50
C ILE A 87 33.68 40.63 -47.52
N SER A 88 33.61 39.38 -47.95
CA SER A 88 33.17 38.27 -47.08
C SER A 88 34.11 38.05 -45.90
N TYR A 89 35.42 38.19 -46.11
CA TYR A 89 36.42 38.06 -45.05
C TYR A 89 36.32 39.21 -44.05
N LEU A 90 36.24 40.46 -44.52
CA LEU A 90 36.08 41.63 -43.66
C LEU A 90 34.80 41.54 -42.84
N LYS A 91 33.67 41.12 -43.42
CA LYS A 91 32.43 40.93 -42.68
C LYS A 91 32.59 39.91 -41.54
N ARG A 92 33.23 38.78 -41.81
CA ARG A 92 33.49 37.75 -40.78
C ARG A 92 34.45 38.27 -39.72
N PHE A 93 35.45 39.05 -40.11
CA PHE A 93 36.39 39.63 -39.16
C PHE A 93 35.74 40.72 -38.30
N ASP A 94 34.81 41.49 -38.86
CA ASP A 94 33.97 42.45 -38.13
C ASP A 94 33.08 41.74 -37.09
N GLU A 95 32.54 40.55 -37.41
CA GLU A 95 31.83 39.71 -36.44
C GLU A 95 32.75 39.32 -35.26
N ILE A 96 33.99 38.90 -35.54
CA ILE A 96 34.99 38.57 -34.51
C ILE A 96 35.34 39.80 -33.66
N ILE A 97 35.57 40.96 -34.27
CA ILE A 97 35.84 42.21 -33.54
C ILE A 97 34.67 42.55 -32.61
N THR A 98 33.44 42.36 -33.10
CA THR A 98 32.21 42.60 -32.32
C THR A 98 32.11 41.69 -31.10
N GLU A 99 32.52 40.44 -31.23
CA GLU A 99 32.52 39.45 -30.15
C GLU A 99 33.59 39.72 -29.08
N TYR A 100 34.80 40.07 -29.49
CA TYR A 100 35.95 40.14 -28.58
C TYR A 100 36.23 41.54 -28.01
N ILE A 101 35.90 42.60 -28.74
CA ILE A 101 36.21 43.99 -28.37
C ILE A 101 34.93 44.80 -28.16
N GLY A 102 33.97 44.68 -29.08
CA GLY A 102 32.71 45.41 -29.06
C GLY A 102 32.30 45.89 -30.46
N PRO A 103 31.14 46.57 -30.59
CA PRO A 103 30.57 46.93 -31.89
C PRO A 103 31.59 47.59 -32.81
N VAL A 104 31.82 47.02 -34.00
CA VAL A 104 32.89 47.43 -34.92
C VAL A 104 32.88 48.92 -35.24
N CYS A 105 31.69 49.52 -35.41
CA CYS A 105 31.55 50.95 -35.67
C CYS A 105 32.14 51.80 -34.53
N LEU A 106 31.91 51.39 -33.28
CA LEU A 106 32.49 52.05 -32.10
C LEU A 106 33.99 51.81 -32.01
N VAL A 107 34.45 50.58 -32.26
CA VAL A 107 35.88 50.25 -32.23
C VAL A 107 36.65 51.10 -33.25
N ARG A 108 36.14 51.23 -34.48
CA ARG A 108 36.77 52.07 -35.52
C ARG A 108 36.76 53.55 -35.14
N GLU A 109 35.64 54.07 -34.63
CA GLU A 109 35.55 55.47 -34.17
C GLU A 109 36.56 55.75 -33.04
N LYS A 110 36.73 54.82 -32.09
CA LYS A 110 37.70 54.96 -31.00
C LYS A 110 39.14 54.91 -31.48
N ILE A 111 39.44 54.07 -32.48
CA ILE A 111 40.77 54.01 -33.10
C ILE A 111 41.06 55.31 -33.88
N GLU A 112 40.09 55.85 -34.61
CA GLU A 112 40.18 57.15 -35.30
C GLU A 112 40.41 58.31 -34.32
N GLN A 113 39.85 58.24 -33.11
CA GLN A 113 40.05 59.19 -32.01
C GLN A 113 41.39 58.99 -31.26
N ASP A 114 42.31 58.18 -31.81
CA ASP A 114 43.62 57.84 -31.22
C ASP A 114 43.55 57.18 -29.83
N GLN A 115 42.46 56.46 -29.53
CA GLN A 115 42.36 55.71 -28.28
C GLN A 115 43.18 54.42 -28.36
N MET A 116 44.43 54.49 -27.90
CA MET A 116 45.38 53.38 -27.97
C MET A 116 44.87 52.07 -27.35
N GLU A 117 44.07 52.10 -26.29
CA GLU A 117 43.53 50.88 -25.67
C GLU A 117 42.75 49.98 -26.66
N TYR A 118 41.93 50.58 -27.52
CA TYR A 118 41.16 49.84 -28.53
C TYR A 118 42.04 49.38 -29.68
N PHE A 119 43.04 50.18 -30.03
CA PHE A 119 44.04 49.82 -31.03
C PHE A 119 44.87 48.62 -30.58
N GLU A 120 45.34 48.61 -29.34
CA GLU A 120 46.12 47.51 -28.76
C GLU A 120 45.32 46.20 -28.72
N LYS A 121 44.05 46.26 -28.28
CA LYS A 121 43.14 45.11 -28.28
C LYS A 121 42.89 44.57 -29.68
N LEU A 122 42.75 45.46 -30.68
CA LEU A 122 42.60 45.05 -32.08
C LEU A 122 43.88 44.40 -32.61
N VAL A 123 45.05 44.94 -32.26
CA VAL A 123 46.34 44.34 -32.65
C VAL A 123 46.53 42.97 -32.01
N ASP A 124 46.14 42.78 -30.75
CA ASP A 124 46.16 41.46 -30.10
C ASP A 124 45.28 40.46 -30.86
N LEU A 125 44.06 40.87 -31.21
CA LEU A 125 43.15 40.06 -32.01
C LEU A 125 43.72 39.74 -33.41
N LEU A 126 44.40 40.69 -34.04
CA LEU A 126 45.07 40.48 -35.34
C LEU A 126 46.21 39.47 -35.22
N ILE A 127 47.04 39.55 -34.17
CA ILE A 127 48.09 38.56 -33.91
C ILE A 127 47.48 37.15 -33.70
N ASP A 128 46.31 37.06 -33.06
CA ASP A 128 45.57 35.81 -32.92
C ASP A 128 45.06 35.23 -34.24
N HIS A 129 44.87 36.08 -35.25
CA HIS A 129 44.34 35.71 -36.57
C HIS A 129 45.38 35.81 -37.71
N ARG A 130 46.65 35.44 -37.43
CA ARG A 130 47.76 35.30 -38.41
C ARG A 130 48.38 36.61 -38.92
N PHE A 131 48.17 37.72 -38.22
CA PHE A 131 48.87 38.98 -38.48
C PHE A 131 50.04 39.15 -37.49
N ASP A 132 50.98 38.20 -37.53
CA ASP A 132 52.13 38.09 -36.61
C ASP A 132 53.36 38.91 -37.05
N GLU A 133 53.24 39.67 -38.15
CA GLU A 133 54.29 40.52 -38.69
C GLU A 133 53.73 41.92 -38.95
N LEU A 134 54.59 42.93 -38.80
CA LEU A 134 54.23 44.33 -39.00
C LEU A 134 53.57 44.58 -40.36
N GLN A 135 54.14 44.01 -41.43
CA GLN A 135 53.62 44.17 -42.78
C GLN A 135 52.20 43.60 -42.93
N LYS A 136 51.91 42.49 -42.26
CA LYS A 136 50.58 41.86 -42.28
C LYS A 136 49.57 42.76 -41.59
N VAL A 137 49.89 43.29 -40.40
CA VAL A 137 49.01 44.21 -39.66
C VAL A 137 48.72 45.46 -40.49
N ILE A 138 49.73 46.02 -41.17
CA ILE A 138 49.54 47.17 -42.08
C ILE A 138 48.59 46.81 -43.23
N VAL A 139 48.70 45.60 -43.79
CA VAL A 139 47.79 45.13 -44.84
C VAL A 139 46.35 45.14 -44.34
N TYR A 140 46.07 44.70 -43.11
CA TYR A 140 44.71 44.75 -42.54
C TYR A 140 44.15 46.18 -42.51
N PHE A 141 44.93 47.17 -42.04
CA PHE A 141 44.48 48.56 -41.99
C PHE A 141 44.26 49.15 -43.40
N LYS A 142 45.09 48.77 -44.38
CA LYS A 142 44.82 49.05 -45.80
C LYS A 142 43.53 48.40 -46.30
N MET A 143 43.12 47.26 -45.75
CA MET A 143 41.90 46.58 -46.20
C MET A 143 40.62 47.31 -45.80
N ILE A 144 40.64 47.97 -44.65
CA ILE A 144 39.52 48.76 -44.13
C ILE A 144 39.63 50.24 -44.53
N ASP A 145 40.53 50.57 -45.47
CA ASP A 145 40.78 51.92 -45.96
C ASP A 145 41.11 52.94 -44.82
N TYR A 146 41.87 52.49 -43.80
CA TYR A 146 42.27 53.32 -42.65
C TYR A 146 43.77 53.67 -42.68
N GLU A 147 44.08 54.96 -42.56
CA GLU A 147 45.45 55.43 -42.42
C GLU A 147 45.88 55.49 -40.95
N LEU A 148 46.90 54.72 -40.61
CA LEU A 148 47.44 54.68 -39.24
C LEU A 148 47.95 56.06 -38.80
N LEU A 149 47.68 56.42 -37.54
CA LEU A 149 48.24 57.60 -36.89
C LEU A 149 49.72 57.38 -36.50
N GLU A 150 50.44 58.45 -36.16
CA GLU A 150 51.86 58.35 -35.80
C GLU A 150 52.10 57.58 -34.49
N SER A 151 51.25 57.77 -33.49
CA SER A 151 51.16 56.99 -32.24
C SER A 151 51.01 55.49 -32.51
N GLN A 152 50.06 55.13 -33.36
CA GLN A 152 49.74 53.76 -33.76
C GLN A 152 50.88 53.10 -34.54
N ARG A 153 51.50 53.85 -35.46
CA ARG A 153 52.71 53.39 -36.17
C ARG A 153 53.83 53.10 -35.18
N ASN A 154 54.13 54.03 -34.27
CA ASN A 154 55.18 53.87 -33.28
C ASN A 154 54.96 52.64 -32.38
N TYR A 155 53.72 52.36 -31.98
CA TYR A 155 53.37 51.16 -31.25
C TYR A 155 53.69 49.88 -32.04
N LEU A 156 53.24 49.80 -33.30
CA LEU A 156 53.46 48.63 -34.13
C LEU A 156 54.96 48.38 -34.39
N PHE A 157 55.78 49.42 -34.55
CA PHE A 157 57.21 49.28 -34.75
C PHE A 157 57.96 48.83 -33.47
N ASN A 158 57.54 49.30 -32.29
CA ASN A 158 58.32 49.11 -31.06
C ASN A 158 57.85 47.93 -30.20
N ASP A 159 56.56 47.59 -30.23
CA ASP A 159 55.96 46.68 -29.25
C ASP A 159 55.30 45.43 -29.85
N LEU A 160 55.05 45.40 -31.16
CA LEU A 160 54.47 44.22 -31.83
C LEU A 160 55.37 42.99 -31.69
N GLU A 161 56.68 43.13 -31.94
CA GLU A 161 57.63 42.01 -31.85
C GLU A 161 57.68 41.42 -30.44
N LYS A 162 57.62 42.27 -29.40
CA LYS A 162 57.58 41.82 -28.00
C LYS A 162 56.31 41.02 -27.70
N LYS A 163 55.15 41.48 -28.19
CA LYS A 163 53.87 40.77 -28.01
C LYS A 163 53.85 39.42 -28.73
N VAL A 164 54.33 39.37 -29.97
CA VAL A 164 54.46 38.11 -30.73
C VAL A 164 55.41 37.14 -30.02
N TYR A 165 56.53 37.63 -29.47
CA TYR A 165 57.45 36.81 -28.68
C TYR A 165 56.82 36.28 -27.39
N TYR A 166 56.14 37.12 -26.61
CA TYR A 166 55.49 36.72 -25.38
C TYR A 166 54.44 35.62 -25.61
N LYS A 167 53.67 35.72 -26.70
CA LYS A 167 52.70 34.69 -27.08
C LYS A 167 53.36 33.34 -27.37
N LYS A 168 54.46 33.32 -28.14
CA LYS A 168 55.22 32.09 -28.43
C LYS A 168 55.73 31.41 -27.17
N VAL A 169 56.29 32.19 -26.24
CA VAL A 169 56.77 31.67 -24.94
C VAL A 169 55.60 31.11 -24.11
N LYS A 170 54.46 31.80 -24.07
CA LYS A 170 53.26 31.33 -23.37
C LYS A 170 52.79 29.98 -23.92
N GLU A 171 52.70 29.82 -25.24
CA GLU A 171 52.33 28.55 -25.89
C GLU A 171 53.31 27.42 -25.54
N GLU A 172 54.62 27.70 -25.55
CA GLU A 172 55.67 26.72 -25.23
C GLU A 172 55.62 26.26 -23.76
N VAL A 173 55.41 27.20 -22.83
CA VAL A 173 55.23 26.89 -21.40
C VAL A 173 53.97 26.04 -21.19
N THR A 174 52.86 26.39 -21.84
CA THR A 174 51.59 25.65 -21.70
C THR A 174 51.73 24.21 -22.18
N LYS A 175 52.44 24.01 -23.30
CA LYS A 175 52.73 22.68 -23.86
C LYS A 175 53.65 21.85 -22.97
N THR A 176 54.62 22.50 -22.32
CA THR A 176 55.55 21.84 -21.39
C THR A 176 54.81 21.40 -20.12
N LEU A 177 53.90 22.25 -19.62
CA LEU A 177 53.06 21.94 -18.47
C LEU A 177 52.11 20.77 -18.76
N SER A 178 51.48 20.73 -19.93
CA SER A 178 50.56 19.63 -20.28
C SER A 178 51.29 18.29 -20.38
N LEU A 179 52.50 18.27 -20.96
CA LEU A 179 53.33 17.07 -21.02
C LEU A 179 53.77 16.58 -19.63
N SER A 180 54.04 17.51 -18.71
CA SER A 180 54.34 17.19 -17.31
C SER A 180 53.14 16.54 -16.62
N TYR A 181 51.95 17.11 -16.78
CA TYR A 181 50.72 16.57 -16.19
C TYR A 181 50.36 15.17 -16.71
N GLU A 182 50.49 14.95 -18.02
CA GLU A 182 50.26 13.63 -18.63
C GLU A 182 51.23 12.58 -18.09
N LYS A 183 52.49 12.97 -17.83
CA LYS A 183 53.48 12.07 -17.26
C LYS A 183 53.11 11.67 -15.82
N SER A 184 52.75 12.63 -14.97
CA SER A 184 52.34 12.34 -13.59
C SER A 184 51.07 11.48 -13.50
N LEU A 185 50.10 11.68 -14.40
CA LEU A 185 48.91 10.82 -14.49
C LEU A 185 49.25 9.37 -14.85
N ARG A 186 50.24 9.17 -15.73
CA ARG A 186 50.68 7.83 -16.13
C ARG A 186 51.37 7.10 -14.96
N GLU A 187 52.25 7.79 -14.24
CA GLU A 187 52.93 7.24 -13.06
C GLU A 187 51.93 6.82 -11.97
N LEU A 188 50.91 7.64 -11.71
CA LEU A 188 49.85 7.31 -10.75
C LEU A 188 48.99 6.11 -11.19
N SER A 189 48.72 6.00 -12.50
CA SER A 189 47.98 4.86 -13.05
C SER A 189 48.75 3.55 -12.88
N GLU A 190 50.07 3.56 -13.10
CA GLU A 190 50.92 2.38 -12.93
C GLU A 190 50.98 1.95 -11.45
N GLU A 191 50.99 2.89 -10.51
CA GLU A 191 50.94 2.62 -9.07
C GLU A 191 49.65 1.88 -8.68
N TYR A 192 48.49 2.39 -9.07
CA TYR A 192 47.20 1.72 -8.79
C TYR A 192 47.10 0.34 -9.45
N GLU A 193 47.65 0.16 -10.64
CA GLU A 193 47.66 -1.16 -11.31
C GLU A 193 48.49 -2.19 -10.52
N THR A 194 49.60 -1.77 -9.92
CA THR A 194 50.38 -2.65 -9.03
C THR A 194 49.64 -2.98 -7.73
N GLU A 195 48.85 -2.06 -7.19
CA GLU A 195 48.06 -2.27 -5.98
C GLU A 195 46.90 -3.26 -6.23
N LEU A 196 46.21 -3.12 -7.37
CA LEU A 196 45.17 -4.06 -7.79
C LEU A 196 45.70 -5.50 -7.93
N LYS A 197 46.90 -5.67 -8.51
CA LYS A 197 47.55 -6.98 -8.62
C LYS A 197 47.83 -7.61 -7.25
N LYS A 198 48.12 -6.81 -6.21
CA LYS A 198 48.28 -7.34 -4.84
C LYS A 198 46.95 -7.84 -4.28
N TYR A 199 45.87 -7.10 -4.49
CA TYR A 199 44.54 -7.54 -4.05
C TYR A 199 44.06 -8.81 -4.74
N ASP A 200 44.35 -8.98 -6.04
CA ASP A 200 44.04 -10.21 -6.76
C ASP A 200 44.75 -11.44 -6.17
N VAL A 201 46.00 -11.29 -5.73
CA VAL A 201 46.73 -12.36 -5.03
C VAL A 201 46.05 -12.69 -3.71
N MET A 202 45.68 -11.69 -2.90
CA MET A 202 44.98 -11.91 -1.63
C MET A 202 43.62 -12.60 -1.82
N ILE A 203 42.85 -12.21 -2.84
CA ILE A 203 41.56 -12.83 -3.16
C ILE A 203 41.74 -14.32 -3.48
N ASN A 204 42.78 -14.67 -4.24
CA ASN A 204 43.07 -16.06 -4.56
C ASN A 204 43.49 -16.88 -3.33
N GLU A 205 44.26 -16.30 -2.41
CA GLU A 205 44.60 -16.93 -1.12
C GLU A 205 43.35 -17.22 -0.28
N TYR A 206 42.42 -16.26 -0.18
CA TYR A 206 41.15 -16.45 0.54
C TYR A 206 40.25 -17.52 -0.11
N LYS A 207 40.22 -17.58 -1.44
CA LYS A 207 39.50 -18.66 -2.15
C LYS A 207 40.06 -20.05 -1.82
N GLN A 208 41.39 -20.19 -1.73
CA GLN A 208 42.01 -21.45 -1.34
C GLN A 208 41.69 -21.83 0.11
N LEU A 209 41.67 -20.85 1.03
CA LEU A 209 41.27 -21.07 2.43
C LEU A 209 39.81 -21.53 2.57
N SER A 210 38.89 -20.93 1.81
CA SER A 210 37.49 -21.34 1.73
C SER A 210 37.36 -22.79 1.29
N LEU A 211 38.09 -23.17 0.23
CA LEU A 211 38.03 -24.53 -0.31
C LEU A 211 38.60 -25.58 0.67
N HIS A 212 39.56 -25.19 1.51
CA HIS A 212 40.09 -26.05 2.57
C HIS A 212 39.11 -26.20 3.74
N THR A 213 38.37 -25.15 4.09
CA THR A 213 37.35 -25.20 5.15
C THR A 213 36.16 -26.06 4.74
N ASP A 214 35.73 -26.01 3.48
CA ASP A 214 34.68 -26.89 2.94
C ASP A 214 35.06 -28.38 3.03
N LYS A 215 36.33 -28.71 2.76
CA LYS A 215 36.84 -30.08 2.91
C LYS A 215 36.76 -30.56 4.36
N LYS A 216 37.16 -29.73 5.33
CA LYS A 216 37.03 -30.04 6.75
C LYS A 216 35.56 -30.19 7.17
N HIS A 217 34.66 -29.39 6.64
CA HIS A 217 33.23 -29.50 6.94
C HIS A 217 32.65 -30.84 6.46
N LYS A 218 33.05 -31.32 5.28
CA LYS A 218 32.68 -32.66 4.80
C LYS A 218 33.20 -33.78 5.68
N GLU A 219 34.42 -33.66 6.22
CA GLU A 219 34.97 -34.64 7.18
C GLU A 219 34.16 -34.67 8.48
N VAL A 220 33.71 -33.51 8.98
CA VAL A 220 32.84 -33.41 10.16
C VAL A 220 31.47 -34.04 9.91
N LEU A 221 30.89 -33.86 8.73
CA LEU A 221 29.61 -34.49 8.36
C LEU A 221 29.72 -36.02 8.37
N ILE A 222 30.79 -36.58 7.82
CA ILE A 222 31.04 -38.03 7.85
C ILE A 222 31.20 -38.53 9.31
N LEU A 223 31.85 -37.76 10.18
CA LEU A 223 31.93 -38.09 11.61
C LEU A 223 30.55 -38.08 12.29
N LYS A 224 29.69 -37.12 11.95
CA LYS A 224 28.34 -37.02 12.51
C LYS A 224 27.40 -38.11 12.01
N GLU A 225 27.51 -38.55 10.76
CA GLU A 225 26.79 -39.73 10.27
C GLU A 225 27.17 -41.01 11.04
N ASN A 226 28.46 -41.19 11.36
CA ASN A 226 28.91 -42.31 12.18
C ASN A 226 28.40 -42.23 13.63
N GLU A 227 28.29 -41.03 14.20
CA GLU A 227 27.65 -40.82 15.51
C GLU A 227 26.16 -41.17 15.47
N LEU A 228 25.45 -40.81 14.40
CA LEU A 228 24.03 -41.13 14.19
C LEU A 228 23.80 -42.64 14.14
N LEU A 229 24.64 -43.37 13.40
CA LEU A 229 24.62 -44.84 13.35
C LEU A 229 24.84 -45.47 14.73
N ASN A 230 25.67 -44.86 15.57
CA ASN A 230 25.91 -45.31 16.94
C ASN A 230 24.68 -45.04 17.84
N VAL A 231 23.96 -43.94 17.62
CA VAL A 231 22.70 -43.64 18.31
C VAL A 231 21.59 -44.60 17.88
N GLU A 232 21.48 -44.96 16.60
CA GLU A 232 20.54 -45.97 16.12
C GLU A 232 20.80 -47.35 16.76
N ASN A 233 22.07 -47.73 16.92
CA ASN A 233 22.42 -48.96 17.63
C ASN A 233 22.03 -48.92 19.12
N LYS A 234 22.14 -47.76 19.77
CA LYS A 234 21.64 -47.55 21.15
C LYS A 234 20.12 -47.59 21.22
N PHE A 235 19.42 -47.06 20.21
CA PHE A 235 17.97 -47.13 20.12
C PHE A 235 17.49 -48.58 19.97
N LYS A 236 18.19 -49.38 19.16
CA LYS A 236 17.92 -50.81 19.03
C LYS A 236 18.07 -51.56 20.36
N THR A 237 19.12 -51.28 21.13
CA THR A 237 19.31 -51.86 22.47
C THR A 237 18.25 -51.37 23.47
N ALA A 238 17.81 -50.12 23.38
CA ALA A 238 16.69 -49.63 24.19
C ALA A 238 15.36 -50.30 23.82
N THR A 239 15.15 -50.61 22.54
CA THR A 239 13.96 -51.33 22.06
C THR A 239 13.94 -52.76 22.60
N GLU A 240 15.08 -53.45 22.61
CA GLU A 240 15.24 -54.77 23.25
C GLU A 240 14.97 -54.70 24.77
N ARG A 241 15.36 -53.59 25.43
CA ARG A 241 15.04 -53.34 26.85
C ARG A 241 13.55 -53.13 27.11
N ILE A 242 12.82 -52.50 26.19
CA ILE A 242 11.36 -52.34 26.27
C ILE A 242 10.68 -53.71 26.21
N VAL A 243 11.12 -54.60 25.32
CA VAL A 243 10.60 -55.98 25.23
C VAL A 243 10.85 -56.76 26.54
N GLU A 244 12.01 -56.57 27.17
CA GLU A 244 12.32 -57.17 28.48
C GLU A 244 11.41 -56.60 29.60
N LEU A 245 11.12 -55.31 29.56
CA LEU A 245 10.22 -54.65 30.53
C LEU A 245 8.75 -55.08 30.32
N GLU A 246 8.31 -55.27 29.09
CA GLU A 246 6.98 -55.82 28.78
C GLU A 246 6.81 -57.24 29.36
N LYS A 247 7.89 -58.03 29.38
CA LYS A 247 7.90 -59.34 30.04
C LYS A 247 7.74 -59.22 31.56
N GLN A 248 8.36 -58.22 32.18
CA GLN A 248 8.17 -57.92 33.61
C GLN A 248 6.77 -57.38 33.92
N VAL A 249 6.15 -56.60 33.03
CA VAL A 249 4.75 -56.17 33.18
C VAL A 249 3.81 -57.37 33.15
N ASN A 250 4.08 -58.37 32.31
CA ASN A 250 3.30 -59.61 32.30
C ASN A 250 3.44 -60.42 33.60
N GLU A 251 4.58 -60.37 34.29
CA GLU A 251 4.73 -60.92 35.64
C GLU A 251 3.94 -60.12 36.69
N ILE A 252 3.84 -58.79 36.55
CA ILE A 252 2.98 -57.95 37.41
C ILE A 252 1.49 -58.24 37.18
N ILE A 253 1.07 -58.55 35.95
CA ILE A 253 -0.30 -58.98 35.64
C ILE A 253 -0.62 -60.30 36.34
N TYR A 254 0.36 -61.20 36.48
CA TYR A 254 0.19 -62.44 37.27
C TYR A 254 -0.07 -62.14 38.76
N VAL A 255 0.67 -61.19 39.36
CA VAL A 255 0.44 -60.73 40.74
C VAL A 255 -0.90 -60.00 40.89
N LYS A 256 -1.33 -59.25 39.86
CA LYS A 256 -2.67 -58.62 39.84
C LYS A 256 -3.78 -59.67 39.90
N ASN A 257 -3.64 -60.80 39.22
CA ASN A 257 -4.61 -61.89 39.28
C ASN A 257 -4.69 -62.54 40.67
N GLU A 258 -3.58 -62.61 41.42
CA GLU A 258 -3.62 -63.01 42.84
C GLU A 258 -4.31 -61.95 43.72
N CYS A 259 -4.11 -60.66 43.46
CA CYS A 259 -4.86 -59.59 44.13
C CYS A 259 -6.36 -59.62 43.79
N GLU A 260 -6.76 -59.99 42.57
CA GLU A 260 -8.16 -60.16 42.19
C GLU A 260 -8.81 -61.37 42.91
N GLN A 261 -8.06 -62.43 43.19
CA GLN A 261 -8.51 -63.51 44.08
C GLN A 261 -8.73 -63.02 45.52
N ILE A 262 -7.83 -62.20 46.06
CA ILE A 262 -8.00 -61.59 47.39
C ILE A 262 -9.20 -60.63 47.42
N ILE A 263 -9.43 -59.87 46.34
CA ILE A 263 -10.62 -59.01 46.19
C ILE A 263 -11.90 -59.86 46.10
N HIS A 264 -11.86 -61.03 45.47
CA HIS A 264 -13.00 -61.95 45.43
C HIS A 264 -13.29 -62.54 46.82
N GLU A 265 -12.27 -62.91 47.59
CA GLU A 265 -12.42 -63.39 48.98
C GLU A 265 -12.95 -62.28 49.90
N LEU A 266 -12.45 -61.05 49.77
CA LEU A 266 -12.96 -59.88 50.48
C LEU A 266 -14.39 -59.51 50.07
N SER A 267 -14.73 -59.60 48.79
CA SER A 267 -16.10 -59.37 48.30
C SER A 267 -17.07 -60.44 48.80
N SER A 268 -16.61 -61.69 48.92
CA SER A 268 -17.38 -62.77 49.54
C SER A 268 -17.61 -62.51 51.04
N ALA A 269 -16.59 -62.03 51.76
CA ALA A 269 -16.70 -61.64 53.17
C ALA A 269 -17.61 -60.41 53.38
N VAL A 270 -17.55 -59.42 52.49
CA VAL A 270 -18.43 -58.25 52.48
C VAL A 270 -19.86 -58.65 52.16
N ASN A 271 -20.09 -59.55 51.19
CA ASN A 271 -21.42 -60.07 50.88
C ASN A 271 -21.99 -60.90 52.03
N MET A 272 -21.18 -61.72 52.71
CA MET A 272 -21.63 -62.42 53.92
C MET A 272 -22.02 -61.46 55.06
N LYS A 273 -21.27 -60.35 55.23
CA LYS A 273 -21.62 -59.29 56.19
C LYS A 273 -22.85 -58.49 55.76
N TYR A 274 -23.03 -58.27 54.46
CA TYR A 274 -24.19 -57.64 53.86
C TYR A 274 -25.44 -58.53 54.02
N ASP A 275 -25.32 -59.84 53.87
CA ASP A 275 -26.39 -60.81 54.11
C ASP A 275 -26.76 -60.90 55.60
N GLU A 276 -25.78 -60.85 56.52
CA GLU A 276 -26.04 -60.70 57.97
C GLU A 276 -26.77 -59.38 58.30
N TYR A 277 -26.39 -58.29 57.63
CA TYR A 277 -27.02 -56.99 57.80
C TYR A 277 -28.43 -56.93 57.18
N CYS A 278 -28.62 -57.55 56.01
CA CYS A 278 -29.91 -57.70 55.37
C CYS A 278 -30.83 -58.59 56.20
N ALA A 279 -30.35 -59.69 56.79
CA ALA A 279 -31.13 -60.52 57.69
C ALA A 279 -31.58 -59.75 58.95
N THR A 280 -30.73 -58.90 59.53
CA THR A 280 -31.09 -58.06 60.69
C THR A 280 -32.00 -56.89 60.31
N VAL A 281 -31.87 -56.32 59.12
CA VAL A 281 -32.78 -55.29 58.59
C VAL A 281 -34.12 -55.90 58.17
N GLU A 282 -34.15 -57.08 57.57
CA GLU A 282 -35.37 -57.85 57.28
C GLU A 282 -36.08 -58.26 58.56
N GLU A 283 -35.38 -58.67 59.62
CA GLU A 283 -36.01 -58.98 60.90
C GLU A 283 -36.66 -57.73 61.52
N LYS A 284 -35.98 -56.57 61.46
CA LYS A 284 -36.54 -55.28 61.90
C LYS A 284 -37.70 -54.82 61.02
N TRP A 285 -37.59 -55.00 59.70
CA TRP A 285 -38.63 -54.66 58.75
C TRP A 285 -39.83 -55.58 58.91
N MET A 286 -39.66 -56.89 59.08
CA MET A 286 -40.74 -57.85 59.34
C MET A 286 -41.45 -57.52 60.66
N LYS A 287 -40.73 -57.19 61.73
CA LYS A 287 -41.36 -56.74 63.00
C LYS A 287 -42.16 -55.45 62.82
N SER A 288 -41.59 -54.47 62.12
CA SER A 288 -42.27 -53.19 61.83
C SER A 288 -43.45 -53.36 60.88
N ASN A 289 -43.33 -54.20 59.87
CA ASN A 289 -44.35 -54.45 58.84
C ASN A 289 -45.50 -55.29 59.41
N VAL A 290 -45.23 -56.27 60.27
CA VAL A 290 -46.28 -56.97 61.04
C VAL A 290 -47.07 -55.99 61.91
N GLN A 291 -46.38 -55.05 62.56
CA GLN A 291 -47.01 -54.02 63.37
C GLN A 291 -47.80 -53.01 62.52
N LEU A 292 -47.31 -52.65 61.34
CA LEU A 292 -48.03 -51.81 60.38
C LEU A 292 -49.25 -52.52 59.77
N VAL A 293 -49.16 -53.82 59.50
CA VAL A 293 -50.29 -54.62 59.00
C VAL A 293 -51.35 -54.79 60.09
N GLN A 294 -50.96 -54.98 61.35
CA GLN A 294 -51.88 -54.94 62.49
C GLN A 294 -52.56 -53.57 62.62
N ASN A 295 -51.78 -52.49 62.63
CA ASN A 295 -52.35 -51.14 62.65
C ASN A 295 -53.26 -50.87 61.46
N LYS A 296 -52.93 -51.35 60.26
CA LYS A 296 -53.78 -51.24 59.07
C LYS A 296 -55.08 -52.01 59.25
N ASN A 297 -55.04 -53.22 59.80
CA ASN A 297 -56.25 -54.00 60.09
C ASN A 297 -57.09 -53.35 61.18
N ASP A 298 -56.48 -52.78 62.22
CA ASP A 298 -57.20 -52.05 63.27
C ASP A 298 -57.85 -50.78 62.72
N ILE A 299 -57.14 -50.03 61.87
CA ILE A 299 -57.70 -48.89 61.15
C ILE A 299 -58.82 -49.35 60.20
N GLN A 300 -58.67 -50.47 59.50
CA GLN A 300 -59.70 -50.99 58.60
C GLN A 300 -60.96 -51.42 59.38
N ASN A 301 -60.80 -52.08 60.52
CA ASN A 301 -61.92 -52.40 61.42
C ASN A 301 -62.60 -51.11 61.91
N THR A 302 -61.82 -50.09 62.26
CA THR A 302 -62.35 -48.77 62.65
C THR A 302 -63.09 -48.11 61.48
N ILE A 303 -62.58 -48.23 60.26
CA ILE A 303 -63.25 -47.74 59.04
C ILE A 303 -64.57 -48.50 58.83
N ASP A 304 -64.59 -49.82 59.02
CA ASP A 304 -65.78 -50.65 58.84
C ASP A 304 -66.85 -50.31 59.90
N GLU A 305 -66.44 -50.09 61.17
CA GLU A 305 -67.32 -49.58 62.23
C GLU A 305 -67.85 -48.18 61.91
N LEU A 306 -67.00 -47.28 61.41
CA LEU A 306 -67.41 -45.95 60.95
C LEU A 306 -68.32 -46.01 59.72
N LEU A 307 -68.16 -46.99 58.83
CA LEU A 307 -69.04 -47.21 57.68
C LEU A 307 -70.42 -47.70 58.14
N ILE A 308 -70.49 -48.57 59.15
CA ILE A 308 -71.74 -48.98 59.78
C ILE A 308 -72.40 -47.77 60.44
N SER A 309 -71.67 -47.02 61.26
CA SER A 309 -72.19 -45.80 61.91
C SER A 309 -72.61 -44.73 60.89
N LYS A 310 -71.86 -44.57 59.80
CA LYS A 310 -72.25 -43.71 58.66
C LYS A 310 -73.54 -44.22 58.02
N GLY A 311 -73.70 -45.53 57.87
CA GLY A 311 -74.94 -46.16 57.39
C GLY A 311 -76.12 -45.80 58.28
N ASP A 312 -75.96 -45.94 59.58
CA ASP A 312 -76.98 -45.60 60.59
C ASP A 312 -77.34 -44.10 60.54
N LEU A 313 -76.32 -43.23 60.51
CA LEU A 313 -76.50 -41.78 60.36
C LEU A 313 -77.11 -41.41 59.01
N LEU A 314 -76.82 -42.13 57.93
CA LEU A 314 -77.46 -41.91 56.63
C LEU A 314 -78.93 -42.30 56.67
N SER A 315 -79.30 -43.41 57.32
CA SER A 315 -80.71 -43.73 57.55
C SER A 315 -81.41 -42.69 58.42
N GLU A 316 -80.72 -42.13 59.42
CA GLU A 316 -81.23 -41.03 60.23
C GLU A 316 -81.40 -39.74 59.40
N ILE A 317 -80.43 -39.39 58.55
CA ILE A 317 -80.52 -38.29 57.59
C ILE A 317 -81.67 -38.52 56.61
N VAL A 318 -81.91 -39.74 56.13
CA VAL A 318 -83.05 -40.05 55.26
C VAL A 318 -84.36 -39.85 56.02
N ALA A 319 -84.45 -40.26 57.28
CA ALA A 319 -85.62 -40.01 58.12
C ALA A 319 -85.84 -38.50 58.35
N LEU A 320 -84.78 -37.76 58.67
CA LEU A 320 -84.80 -36.31 58.84
C LEU A 320 -85.11 -35.58 57.52
N ASN A 321 -84.63 -36.06 56.38
CA ASN A 321 -84.94 -35.50 55.07
C ASN A 321 -86.39 -35.77 54.67
N LYS A 322 -86.96 -36.90 55.09
CA LYS A 322 -88.39 -37.14 54.92
C LYS A 322 -89.20 -36.13 55.74
N GLN A 323 -88.83 -35.90 57.00
CA GLN A 323 -89.44 -34.84 57.83
C GLN A 323 -89.21 -33.45 57.23
N LYS A 324 -88.02 -33.17 56.69
CA LYS A 324 -87.71 -31.93 55.98
C LYS A 324 -88.56 -31.77 54.73
N SER A 325 -88.77 -32.82 53.93
CA SER A 325 -89.63 -32.79 52.75
C SER A 325 -91.09 -32.53 53.13
N GLU A 326 -91.57 -33.10 54.24
CA GLU A 326 -92.88 -32.77 54.80
C GLU A 326 -92.97 -31.28 55.21
N LEU A 327 -91.91 -30.72 55.82
CA LEU A 327 -91.80 -29.29 56.11
C LEU A 327 -91.64 -28.41 54.86
N GLU A 328 -90.88 -28.85 53.85
CA GLU A 328 -90.68 -28.14 52.59
C GLU A 328 -91.94 -28.13 51.74
N ASN A 329 -92.77 -29.18 51.79
CA ASN A 329 -94.10 -29.16 51.21
C ASN A 329 -95.01 -28.14 51.94
N MET A 330 -94.87 -27.98 53.26
CA MET A 330 -95.52 -26.88 53.97
C MET A 330 -94.95 -25.51 53.57
N ILE A 331 -93.65 -25.39 53.29
CA ILE A 331 -93.01 -24.14 52.84
C ILE A 331 -93.32 -23.84 51.37
N SER A 332 -93.46 -24.82 50.47
CA SER A 332 -93.76 -24.59 49.05
C SER A 332 -95.18 -24.06 48.87
N LEU A 333 -96.13 -24.54 49.67
CA LEU A 333 -97.46 -23.93 49.83
C LEU A 333 -97.37 -22.45 50.24
N LEU A 334 -96.34 -22.07 51.00
CA LEU A 334 -96.04 -20.68 51.40
C LEU A 334 -95.27 -19.89 50.33
N ASN A 335 -94.42 -20.54 49.52
CA ASN A 335 -93.50 -19.89 48.57
C ASN A 335 -94.10 -19.74 47.15
N ASP A 336 -95.09 -20.56 46.77
CA ASP A 336 -95.93 -20.31 45.59
C ASP A 336 -96.74 -19.01 45.74
N SER A 337 -96.95 -18.55 46.98
CA SER A 337 -97.43 -17.20 47.27
C SER A 337 -96.38 -16.10 46.94
N GLY A 338 -95.07 -16.40 46.99
CA GLY A 338 -93.96 -15.44 46.83
C GLY A 338 -93.32 -15.36 45.44
N LYS A 339 -93.33 -16.44 44.64
CA LYS A 339 -92.69 -16.50 43.30
C LYS A 339 -93.33 -15.59 42.24
N GLY A 340 -94.53 -15.07 42.46
CA GLY A 340 -95.12 -14.05 41.59
C GLY A 340 -94.31 -12.74 41.53
N ILE A 341 -93.40 -12.49 42.48
CA ILE A 341 -92.76 -11.18 42.66
C ILE A 341 -91.40 -11.05 41.95
N VAL A 342 -90.63 -12.13 41.82
CA VAL A 342 -89.20 -12.06 41.39
C VAL A 342 -88.98 -12.19 39.87
N HIS A 343 -89.88 -12.86 39.13
CA HIS A 343 -89.74 -13.08 37.69
C HIS A 343 -89.67 -11.76 36.88
N ASN A 344 -90.23 -10.67 37.40
CA ASN A 344 -90.25 -9.38 36.73
C ASN A 344 -88.88 -8.66 36.68
N MET A 345 -87.87 -9.07 37.45
CA MET A 345 -86.60 -8.34 37.56
C MET A 345 -85.46 -8.89 36.67
N GLN A 346 -85.49 -10.17 36.28
CA GLN A 346 -84.37 -10.80 35.55
C GLN A 346 -84.35 -10.52 34.04
N ASP A 347 -85.50 -10.21 33.43
CA ASP A 347 -85.59 -9.86 32.00
C ASP A 347 -84.86 -8.56 31.62
N PHE A 348 -84.44 -7.75 32.61
CA PHE A 348 -83.84 -6.45 32.36
C PHE A 348 -82.33 -6.51 32.06
N LEU A 349 -81.61 -7.52 32.57
CA LEU A 349 -80.14 -7.51 32.59
C LEU A 349 -79.46 -8.21 31.39
N CYS A 350 -80.18 -8.99 30.60
CA CYS A 350 -79.64 -9.64 29.40
C CYS A 350 -79.52 -8.71 28.17
N LYS A 351 -79.85 -7.42 28.28
CA LYS A 351 -79.91 -6.48 27.14
C LYS A 351 -78.60 -5.73 26.78
N ILE A 352 -77.44 -5.96 27.44
CA ILE A 352 -76.28 -5.04 27.32
C ILE A 352 -74.90 -5.74 27.06
N GLY A 353 -74.82 -6.76 26.17
CA GLY A 353 -73.59 -7.54 25.92
C GLY A 353 -72.51 -6.91 25.00
N PHE A 354 -71.23 -7.32 25.15
CA PHE A 354 -70.10 -7.01 24.24
C PHE A 354 -68.95 -8.06 24.30
N LYS A 355 -68.28 -8.33 23.16
CA LYS A 355 -67.01 -9.10 22.95
C LYS A 355 -66.24 -8.56 21.71
N HIS A 356 -64.90 -8.71 21.65
CA HIS A 356 -64.11 -8.60 20.40
C HIS A 356 -62.71 -9.29 20.46
N GLU A 357 -62.16 -9.66 19.28
CA GLU A 357 -60.86 -10.33 18.98
C GLU A 357 -60.17 -9.70 17.74
N VAL A 358 -58.83 -9.81 17.56
CA VAL A 358 -58.04 -9.50 16.33
C VAL A 358 -56.76 -10.38 16.23
N SER A 359 -56.29 -10.71 15.01
CA SER A 359 -55.07 -11.51 14.67
C SER A 359 -54.07 -10.80 13.71
N ALA A 360 -52.77 -11.17 13.70
CA ALA A 360 -51.71 -10.66 12.77
C ALA A 360 -50.79 -11.78 12.18
N GLN A 361 -50.18 -11.53 11.00
CA GLN A 361 -49.27 -12.42 10.23
C GLN A 361 -47.76 -12.13 10.48
N VAL A 362 -46.87 -13.12 10.29
CA VAL A 362 -45.44 -13.13 10.72
C VAL A 362 -44.47 -13.37 9.53
N SER A 363 -43.40 -12.57 9.39
CA SER A 363 -42.30 -12.71 8.40
C SER A 363 -41.31 -13.85 8.74
N ARG A 364 -40.58 -14.35 7.73
CA ARG A 364 -39.64 -15.51 7.82
C ARG A 364 -38.19 -15.17 8.17
N LEU A 365 -37.81 -13.89 8.19
CA LEU A 365 -36.45 -13.44 8.50
C LEU A 365 -36.23 -13.34 10.01
N TYR A 366 -35.02 -13.71 10.46
CA TYR A 366 -34.63 -13.53 11.85
C TYR A 366 -33.98 -12.15 12.00
N ILE A 367 -34.68 -11.25 12.68
CA ILE A 367 -34.25 -9.87 12.90
C ILE A 367 -34.10 -9.66 14.40
N ILE A 368 -32.91 -9.25 14.83
CA ILE A 368 -32.67 -8.71 16.16
C ILE A 368 -32.78 -7.19 16.04
N PRO A 369 -33.90 -6.58 16.50
CA PRO A 369 -34.08 -5.14 16.38
C PRO A 369 -33.05 -4.39 17.24
N SER A 370 -32.68 -3.20 16.79
CA SER A 370 -31.88 -2.27 17.59
C SER A 370 -32.59 -1.98 18.93
N LYS A 371 -31.83 -2.01 20.03
CA LYS A 371 -32.30 -1.69 21.37
C LYS A 371 -31.59 -0.44 21.85
N SER A 372 -32.37 0.59 22.16
CA SER A 372 -31.91 1.77 22.87
C SER A 372 -31.64 1.40 24.34
N THR A 373 -30.48 1.78 24.85
CA THR A 373 -30.16 1.65 26.27
C THR A 373 -30.96 2.73 27.02
N GLU A 374 -31.64 2.37 28.11
CA GLU A 374 -32.50 3.28 28.92
C GLU A 374 -31.67 4.26 29.78
N LEU A 375 -30.75 5.01 29.16
CA LEU A 375 -30.00 6.07 29.84
C LEU A 375 -30.65 7.43 29.59
N GLU A 376 -30.85 8.20 30.66
CA GLU A 376 -31.57 9.49 30.63
C GLU A 376 -30.80 10.60 29.89
N GLU A 377 -29.46 10.48 29.78
CA GLU A 377 -28.62 11.40 29.01
C GLU A 377 -27.48 10.62 28.31
N ILE A 378 -27.45 10.66 26.97
CA ILE A 378 -26.38 10.07 26.14
C ILE A 378 -25.45 11.22 25.72
N GLU A 379 -24.14 11.03 25.88
CA GLU A 379 -23.14 12.02 25.48
C GLU A 379 -23.14 12.25 23.98
N VAL A 380 -23.02 13.52 23.54
CA VAL A 380 -22.99 13.87 22.11
C VAL A 380 -21.55 14.12 21.67
N ILE A 381 -21.03 13.25 20.80
CA ILE A 381 -19.69 13.39 20.23
C ILE A 381 -19.75 14.33 19.02
N ASN A 382 -19.06 15.47 19.11
CA ASN A 382 -18.98 16.47 18.04
C ASN A 382 -17.58 16.54 17.38
N ASP A 383 -16.60 15.83 17.93
CA ASP A 383 -15.23 15.80 17.41
C ASP A 383 -14.90 14.39 16.91
N LYS A 384 -14.30 14.33 15.71
CA LYS A 384 -13.88 13.07 15.10
C LYS A 384 -12.80 12.34 15.91
N SER A 385 -11.93 13.07 16.60
CA SER A 385 -10.84 12.48 17.40
C SER A 385 -11.41 11.75 18.62
N PHE A 386 -12.37 12.35 19.32
CA PHE A 386 -13.07 11.67 20.42
C PHE A 386 -13.83 10.45 19.93
N PHE A 387 -14.49 10.52 18.77
CA PHE A 387 -15.13 9.34 18.19
C PHE A 387 -14.14 8.19 17.93
N ILE A 388 -12.96 8.50 17.38
CA ILE A 388 -11.93 7.50 17.11
C ILE A 388 -11.39 6.90 18.42
N ASP A 389 -11.09 7.74 19.42
CA ASP A 389 -10.56 7.29 20.70
C ASP A 389 -11.57 6.39 21.45
N ASP A 390 -12.83 6.80 21.51
CA ASP A 390 -13.91 6.03 22.14
C ASP A 390 -14.19 4.72 21.38
N LEU A 391 -14.11 4.76 20.04
CA LEU A 391 -14.24 3.56 19.21
C LEU A 391 -13.10 2.59 19.48
N ALA A 392 -11.86 3.08 19.60
CA ALA A 392 -10.72 2.25 19.95
C ALA A 392 -10.92 1.56 21.30
N GLU A 393 -11.47 2.25 22.29
CA GLU A 393 -11.78 1.65 23.59
C GLU A 393 -12.88 0.58 23.48
N ASN A 394 -13.97 0.86 22.76
CA ASN A 394 -15.02 -0.12 22.52
C ASN A 394 -14.51 -1.36 21.77
N LEU A 395 -13.57 -1.20 20.84
CA LEU A 395 -12.94 -2.32 20.14
C LEU A 395 -12.07 -3.16 21.08
N LYS A 396 -11.33 -2.55 22.02
CA LYS A 396 -10.60 -3.30 23.06
C LYS A 396 -11.55 -4.11 23.94
N ILE A 397 -12.69 -3.53 24.33
CA ILE A 397 -13.75 -4.22 25.09
C ILE A 397 -14.34 -5.38 24.27
N CYS A 398 -14.42 -5.26 22.94
CA CYS A 398 -14.82 -6.38 22.08
C CYS A 398 -13.82 -7.54 22.14
N GLY A 399 -12.57 -7.31 22.53
CA GLY A 399 -11.48 -8.28 22.57
C GLY A 399 -10.41 -8.06 21.52
N ILE A 400 -10.42 -6.94 20.79
CA ILE A 400 -9.35 -6.59 19.85
C ILE A 400 -8.11 -6.17 20.64
N SER A 401 -6.93 -6.62 20.20
CA SER A 401 -5.66 -6.28 20.84
C SER A 401 -5.47 -4.77 20.93
N SER A 402 -4.96 -4.29 22.06
CA SER A 402 -4.64 -2.88 22.27
C SER A 402 -3.66 -2.32 21.25
N GLU A 403 -2.82 -3.19 20.66
CA GLU A 403 -1.85 -2.84 19.62
C GLU A 403 -2.52 -2.40 18.31
N TYR A 404 -3.72 -2.90 18.02
CA TYR A 404 -4.43 -2.67 16.75
C TYR A 404 -5.69 -1.82 16.91
N ALA A 405 -6.22 -1.67 18.12
CA ALA A 405 -7.53 -1.07 18.35
C ALA A 405 -7.65 0.37 17.84
N ASN A 406 -6.60 1.19 18.02
CA ASN A 406 -6.59 2.58 17.54
C ASN A 406 -6.55 2.67 16.01
N ASP A 407 -5.64 1.93 15.39
CA ASP A 407 -5.47 1.93 13.93
C ASP A 407 -6.72 1.37 13.23
N LEU A 408 -7.36 0.35 13.84
CA LEU A 408 -8.63 -0.18 13.37
C LEU A 408 -9.77 0.83 13.52
N ALA A 409 -9.83 1.59 14.62
CA ALA A 409 -10.82 2.65 14.79
C ALA A 409 -10.69 3.74 13.72
N ILE A 410 -9.45 4.14 13.39
CA ILE A 410 -9.16 5.08 12.30
C ILE A 410 -9.60 4.51 10.95
N TYR A 411 -9.29 3.24 10.68
CA TYR A 411 -9.67 2.55 9.44
C TYR A 411 -11.21 2.44 9.28
N LEU A 412 -11.91 2.07 10.35
CA LEU A 412 -13.38 1.99 10.38
C LEU A 412 -14.01 3.36 10.14
N TYR A 413 -13.54 4.38 10.85
CA TYR A 413 -13.99 5.76 10.66
C TYR A 413 -13.79 6.22 9.22
N ALA A 414 -12.60 5.99 8.65
CA ALA A 414 -12.28 6.36 7.27
C ALA A 414 -13.21 5.68 6.24
N SER A 415 -13.53 4.41 6.46
CA SER A 415 -14.44 3.64 5.61
C SER A 415 -15.87 4.17 5.67
N ILE A 416 -16.34 4.55 6.87
CA ILE A 416 -17.67 5.14 7.09
C ILE A 416 -17.78 6.52 6.42
N VAL A 417 -16.77 7.39 6.57
CA VAL A 417 -16.72 8.72 5.91
C VAL A 417 -16.83 8.58 4.39
N LYS A 418 -16.25 7.53 3.81
CA LYS A 418 -16.33 7.23 2.36
C LYS A 418 -17.53 6.40 1.94
N LYS A 419 -18.45 6.14 2.87
CA LYS A 419 -19.70 5.41 2.66
C LYS A 419 -19.47 4.03 2.03
N LEU A 420 -18.37 3.38 2.38
CA LEU A 420 -18.10 2.01 1.98
C LEU A 420 -18.68 1.07 3.03
N SER A 421 -19.39 0.03 2.59
CA SER A 421 -19.85 -1.03 3.48
C SER A 421 -18.65 -1.83 3.97
N LEU A 422 -18.79 -2.47 5.13
CA LEU A 422 -17.72 -3.27 5.72
C LEU A 422 -18.08 -4.74 5.66
N LEU A 423 -17.09 -5.57 5.34
CA LEU A 423 -17.19 -7.01 5.45
C LEU A 423 -16.29 -7.47 6.60
N LEU A 424 -16.94 -7.87 7.69
CA LEU A 424 -16.34 -8.34 8.93
C LEU A 424 -16.16 -9.85 8.86
N ILE A 425 -14.92 -10.31 8.99
CA ILE A 425 -14.58 -11.72 8.91
C ILE A 425 -14.21 -12.20 10.30
N GLY A 426 -14.91 -13.22 10.77
CA GLY A 426 -14.71 -13.84 12.07
C GLY A 426 -15.91 -13.74 13.01
N TYR A 427 -15.81 -14.47 14.11
CA TYR A 427 -16.91 -14.74 15.04
C TYR A 427 -17.43 -13.49 15.78
N ASN A 428 -16.59 -12.45 15.94
CA ASN A 428 -16.90 -11.33 16.81
C ASN A 428 -17.62 -10.15 16.11
N SER A 429 -18.10 -10.36 14.88
CA SER A 429 -18.75 -9.35 14.03
C SER A 429 -19.91 -8.61 14.71
N ARG A 430 -20.76 -9.32 15.48
CA ARG A 430 -21.86 -8.70 16.27
C ARG A 430 -21.36 -7.70 17.30
N LYS A 431 -20.28 -8.01 18.04
CA LYS A 431 -19.76 -7.09 19.06
C LYS A 431 -19.16 -5.85 18.40
N THR A 432 -18.40 -6.02 17.32
CA THR A 432 -17.85 -4.91 16.54
C THR A 432 -18.95 -4.01 15.96
N ALA A 433 -20.04 -4.61 15.45
CA ALA A 433 -21.21 -3.85 14.99
C ALA A 433 -21.85 -3.04 16.11
N ASN A 434 -22.00 -3.63 17.31
CA ASN A 434 -22.52 -2.93 18.47
C ASN A 434 -21.57 -1.83 18.97
N ALA A 435 -20.26 -2.05 18.98
CA ALA A 435 -19.26 -1.05 19.35
C ALA A 435 -19.37 0.23 18.50
N LEU A 436 -19.57 0.06 17.19
CA LEU A 436 -19.85 1.18 16.27
C LEU A 436 -21.22 1.82 16.56
N SER A 437 -22.26 1.00 16.64
CA SER A 437 -23.64 1.49 16.80
C SER A 437 -23.84 2.26 18.11
N TYR A 438 -23.17 1.84 19.18
CA TYR A 438 -23.23 2.49 20.48
C TYR A 438 -22.64 3.89 20.48
N LEU A 439 -21.65 4.19 19.63
CA LEU A 439 -21.10 5.55 19.53
C LEU A 439 -21.85 6.40 18.50
N ILE A 440 -22.40 5.77 17.46
CA ILE A 440 -23.14 6.48 16.40
C ILE A 440 -24.54 6.88 16.87
N SER A 441 -25.21 6.01 17.63
CA SER A 441 -26.64 6.12 17.92
C SER A 441 -27.03 5.85 19.37
N GLY A 442 -26.08 5.52 20.25
CA GLY A 442 -26.35 5.15 21.64
C GLY A 442 -27.18 3.87 21.79
N SER A 443 -27.25 3.04 20.74
CA SER A 443 -28.09 1.85 20.66
C SER A 443 -27.36 0.69 20.00
N THR A 444 -27.82 -0.54 20.24
CA THR A 444 -27.24 -1.72 19.56
C THR A 444 -27.49 -1.67 18.07
N ALA A 445 -26.63 -2.32 17.28
CA ALA A 445 -26.89 -2.50 15.85
C ALA A 445 -28.14 -3.36 15.65
N GLU A 446 -28.82 -3.16 14.52
CA GLU A 446 -29.84 -4.10 14.07
C GLU A 446 -29.16 -5.26 13.34
N ILE A 447 -29.56 -6.49 13.65
CA ILE A 447 -28.94 -7.69 13.07
C ILE A 447 -30.00 -8.40 12.23
N ILE A 448 -29.69 -8.61 10.96
CA ILE A 448 -30.52 -9.34 10.00
C ILE A 448 -29.77 -10.62 9.64
N THR A 449 -30.26 -11.77 10.13
CA THR A 449 -29.67 -13.07 9.78
C THR A 449 -30.43 -13.66 8.60
N LEU A 450 -29.74 -13.83 7.48
CA LEU A 450 -30.36 -14.37 6.28
C LEU A 450 -30.34 -15.91 6.28
N PRO A 451 -31.44 -16.58 5.93
CA PRO A 451 -31.46 -18.03 5.78
C PRO A 451 -30.69 -18.45 4.51
N PRO A 452 -30.11 -19.66 4.48
CA PRO A 452 -29.44 -20.16 3.28
C PRO A 452 -30.36 -20.16 2.05
N GLY A 453 -29.85 -19.65 0.92
CA GLY A 453 -30.61 -19.60 -0.34
C GLY A 453 -31.68 -18.50 -0.41
N TYR A 454 -31.66 -17.52 0.50
CA TYR A 454 -32.51 -16.33 0.41
C TYR A 454 -32.26 -15.57 -0.90
N ASP A 455 -33.31 -15.18 -1.62
CA ASP A 455 -33.23 -14.62 -2.98
C ASP A 455 -34.03 -13.31 -3.17
N ASP A 456 -34.71 -12.82 -2.12
CA ASP A 456 -35.55 -11.62 -2.21
C ASP A 456 -34.78 -10.32 -1.95
N CYS A 457 -34.26 -9.73 -3.03
CA CYS A 457 -33.55 -8.45 -2.96
C CYS A 457 -34.46 -7.27 -2.55
N ASN A 458 -35.76 -7.31 -2.86
CA ASN A 458 -36.67 -6.20 -2.60
C ASN A 458 -37.11 -6.17 -1.13
N GLU A 459 -37.37 -7.34 -0.54
CA GLU A 459 -37.63 -7.46 0.90
C GLU A 459 -36.40 -6.97 1.68
N MET A 460 -35.19 -7.34 1.27
CA MET A 460 -33.95 -6.89 1.92
C MET A 460 -33.77 -5.37 1.87
N ILE A 461 -33.95 -4.77 0.69
CA ILE A 461 -33.88 -3.31 0.51
C ILE A 461 -34.97 -2.61 1.35
N SER A 462 -36.19 -3.15 1.36
CA SER A 462 -37.31 -2.57 2.09
C SER A 462 -37.07 -2.62 3.59
N LEU A 463 -36.52 -3.73 4.11
CA LEU A 463 -36.17 -3.89 5.51
C LEU A 463 -35.12 -2.88 5.94
N VAL A 464 -34.02 -2.76 5.18
CA VAL A 464 -32.96 -1.78 5.46
C VAL A 464 -33.51 -0.36 5.47
N HIS A 465 -34.31 0.03 4.48
CA HIS A 465 -34.92 1.38 4.46
C HIS A 465 -35.93 1.62 5.57
N SER A 466 -36.63 0.58 6.04
CA SER A 466 -37.61 0.68 7.12
C SER A 466 -36.96 0.66 8.51
N SER A 467 -35.68 0.29 8.59
CA SER A 467 -34.95 0.20 9.85
C SER A 467 -34.77 1.58 10.47
N THR A 468 -34.96 1.67 11.79
CA THR A 468 -34.64 2.88 12.55
C THR A 468 -33.16 2.94 12.96
N SER A 469 -32.45 1.81 12.87
CA SER A 469 -31.05 1.72 13.27
C SER A 469 -30.14 2.41 12.27
N LYS A 470 -29.12 3.14 12.73
CA LYS A 470 -28.09 3.71 11.85
C LYS A 470 -27.04 2.71 11.40
N VAL A 471 -26.83 1.65 12.17
CA VAL A 471 -25.89 0.57 11.87
C VAL A 471 -26.65 -0.73 11.75
N ILE A 472 -26.46 -1.44 10.63
CA ILE A 472 -27.15 -2.70 10.34
C ILE A 472 -26.10 -3.74 9.99
N LEU A 473 -26.12 -4.87 10.71
CA LEU A 473 -25.30 -6.05 10.42
C LEU A 473 -26.15 -7.09 9.69
N ILE A 474 -25.69 -7.49 8.51
CA ILE A 474 -26.32 -8.53 7.70
C ILE A 474 -25.43 -9.77 7.75
N GLU A 475 -25.94 -10.82 8.38
CA GLU A 475 -25.22 -12.08 8.55
C GLU A 475 -25.57 -13.06 7.43
N ASN A 476 -24.60 -13.93 7.10
CA ASN A 476 -24.75 -15.00 6.11
C ASN A 476 -25.09 -14.53 4.68
N ALA A 477 -24.82 -13.26 4.35
CA ALA A 477 -25.11 -12.72 3.03
C ALA A 477 -24.11 -13.16 1.95
N ILE A 478 -22.82 -13.17 2.26
CA ILE A 478 -21.79 -13.30 1.21
C ILE A 478 -21.54 -14.77 0.82
N GLU A 479 -21.67 -15.71 1.75
CA GLU A 479 -21.41 -17.15 1.51
C GLU A 479 -22.63 -17.94 1.05
N ASN A 480 -23.81 -17.57 1.54
CA ASN A 480 -25.00 -18.42 1.45
C ASN A 480 -26.03 -17.92 0.41
N ILE A 481 -25.75 -16.80 -0.24
CA ILE A 481 -26.70 -16.08 -1.09
C ILE A 481 -26.01 -15.56 -2.36
N SER A 482 -26.78 -15.46 -3.45
CA SER A 482 -26.32 -14.90 -4.71
C SER A 482 -25.98 -13.41 -4.58
N GLU A 483 -24.90 -12.98 -5.23
CA GLU A 483 -24.51 -11.56 -5.37
C GLU A 483 -25.66 -10.66 -5.87
N SER A 484 -26.58 -11.23 -6.65
CA SER A 484 -27.75 -10.52 -7.16
C SER A 484 -28.69 -9.99 -6.08
N VAL A 485 -28.59 -10.50 -4.85
CA VAL A 485 -29.43 -10.08 -3.71
C VAL A 485 -28.83 -8.88 -2.98
N TYR A 486 -27.54 -8.93 -2.64
CA TYR A 486 -26.89 -7.90 -1.83
C TYR A 486 -26.19 -6.81 -2.65
N LEU A 487 -25.75 -7.06 -3.89
CA LEU A 487 -25.13 -6.01 -4.72
C LEU A 487 -26.08 -4.84 -5.04
N PRO A 488 -27.39 -5.05 -5.30
CA PRO A 488 -28.32 -3.94 -5.46
C PRO A 488 -28.38 -3.05 -4.22
N LEU A 489 -28.35 -3.64 -3.02
CA LEU A 489 -28.33 -2.90 -1.76
C LEU A 489 -27.03 -2.08 -1.62
N LEU A 490 -25.87 -2.66 -1.92
CA LEU A 490 -24.57 -1.98 -1.87
C LEU A 490 -24.45 -0.82 -2.88
N LYS A 491 -25.23 -0.86 -3.98
CA LYS A 491 -25.27 0.21 -4.98
C LYS A 491 -26.24 1.34 -4.63
N GLN A 492 -27.07 1.15 -3.60
CA GLN A 492 -27.96 2.21 -3.14
C GLN A 492 -27.24 3.13 -2.17
N ASN A 493 -27.52 4.43 -2.30
CA ASN A 493 -27.09 5.41 -1.32
C ASN A 493 -28.04 5.34 -0.13
N SER A 494 -27.73 4.46 0.82
CA SER A 494 -28.45 4.37 2.09
C SER A 494 -27.82 5.32 3.12
N ASP A 495 -28.65 5.89 4.00
CA ASP A 495 -28.18 6.66 5.16
C ASP A 495 -27.74 5.74 6.33
N HIS A 496 -27.74 4.43 6.10
CA HIS A 496 -27.33 3.40 7.05
C HIS A 496 -25.88 2.97 6.78
N ILE A 497 -25.17 2.65 7.85
CA ILE A 497 -23.87 1.99 7.78
C ILE A 497 -24.12 0.50 7.72
N LEU A 498 -23.83 -0.09 6.57
CA LEU A 498 -24.05 -1.51 6.31
C LEU A 498 -22.78 -2.30 6.63
N LEU A 499 -22.94 -3.26 7.51
CA LEU A 499 -21.93 -4.25 7.88
C LEU A 499 -22.42 -5.60 7.39
N PHE A 500 -21.51 -6.40 6.86
CA PHE A 500 -21.76 -7.77 6.45
C PHE A 500 -20.81 -8.66 7.22
N SER A 501 -21.22 -9.89 7.55
CA SER A 501 -20.34 -10.86 8.19
C SER A 501 -20.15 -12.14 7.39
N ILE A 502 -18.96 -12.70 7.59
CA ILE A 502 -18.57 -14.06 7.23
C ILE A 502 -17.92 -14.68 8.46
N ASP A 503 -18.24 -15.93 8.78
CA ASP A 503 -17.75 -16.57 10.00
C ASP A 503 -16.32 -17.11 9.86
N SER A 504 -15.85 -17.43 8.64
CA SER A 504 -14.50 -18.00 8.42
C SER A 504 -13.75 -17.35 7.26
N SER A 505 -12.45 -17.13 7.44
CA SER A 505 -11.57 -16.62 6.38
C SER A 505 -11.32 -17.60 5.23
N GLU A 506 -11.61 -18.88 5.41
CA GLU A 506 -11.39 -19.94 4.40
C GLU A 506 -12.17 -19.67 3.10
N HIS A 507 -13.32 -19.00 3.19
CA HIS A 507 -14.21 -18.79 2.06
C HIS A 507 -13.93 -17.49 1.28
N ILE A 508 -12.96 -16.68 1.73
CA ILE A 508 -12.59 -15.42 1.07
C ILE A 508 -12.08 -15.66 -0.35
N GLU A 509 -11.38 -16.77 -0.56
CA GLU A 509 -10.86 -17.18 -1.86
C GLU A 509 -11.92 -17.31 -2.95
N LEU A 510 -13.14 -17.66 -2.56
CA LEU A 510 -14.29 -17.88 -3.42
C LEU A 510 -15.02 -16.58 -3.76
N LEU A 511 -14.68 -15.48 -3.08
CA LEU A 511 -15.34 -14.20 -3.29
C LEU A 511 -14.91 -13.56 -4.60
N PRO A 512 -15.84 -12.93 -5.34
CA PRO A 512 -15.51 -12.17 -6.52
C PRO A 512 -14.62 -10.98 -6.15
N SER A 513 -13.52 -10.77 -6.88
CA SER A 513 -12.66 -9.59 -6.71
C SER A 513 -13.40 -8.26 -6.92
N SER A 514 -14.57 -8.30 -7.55
CA SER A 514 -15.44 -7.14 -7.75
C SER A 514 -16.13 -6.64 -6.47
N LEU A 515 -16.18 -7.45 -5.40
CA LEU A 515 -16.75 -7.07 -4.09
C LEU A 515 -16.02 -5.87 -3.48
N LEU A 516 -14.70 -5.81 -3.67
CA LEU A 516 -13.83 -4.72 -3.22
C LEU A 516 -14.12 -3.35 -3.87
N ASN A 517 -14.99 -3.32 -4.88
CA ASN A 517 -15.46 -2.06 -5.45
C ASN A 517 -16.49 -1.36 -4.56
N TYR A 518 -17.13 -2.12 -3.66
CA TYR A 518 -18.26 -1.67 -2.86
C TYR A 518 -17.99 -1.77 -1.36
N MET A 519 -17.04 -2.60 -0.95
CA MET A 519 -16.83 -2.94 0.45
C MET A 519 -15.35 -2.99 0.84
N MET A 520 -15.07 -2.63 2.10
CA MET A 520 -13.77 -2.84 2.73
C MET A 520 -13.81 -4.11 3.60
N LEU A 521 -12.76 -4.93 3.53
CA LEU A 521 -12.64 -6.16 4.32
C LEU A 521 -11.92 -5.88 5.64
N ILE A 522 -12.26 -6.64 6.67
CA ILE A 522 -11.61 -6.63 7.99
C ILE A 522 -11.57 -8.06 8.53
N ASP A 523 -10.37 -8.61 8.72
CA ASP A 523 -10.16 -9.87 9.47
C ASP A 523 -10.17 -9.57 10.98
N ILE A 524 -11.33 -9.72 11.63
CA ILE A 524 -11.44 -9.45 13.08
C ILE A 524 -10.71 -10.53 13.87
N ASP A 525 -10.75 -11.78 13.43
CA ASP A 525 -10.17 -12.91 14.17
C ASP A 525 -8.66 -12.78 14.32
N SER A 526 -7.96 -12.31 13.28
CA SER A 526 -6.51 -12.04 13.34
C SER A 526 -6.10 -10.93 14.32
N LEU A 527 -7.04 -10.07 14.71
CA LEU A 527 -6.78 -8.90 15.56
C LEU A 527 -7.13 -9.14 17.03
N MET A 528 -7.65 -10.33 17.36
CA MET A 528 -8.08 -10.67 18.71
C MET A 528 -6.89 -10.76 19.68
N GLY A 529 -7.04 -10.12 20.83
CA GLY A 529 -6.10 -10.20 21.95
C GLY A 529 -6.58 -11.13 23.07
N LEU A 530 -5.71 -11.39 24.04
CA LEU A 530 -6.04 -12.19 25.24
C LEU A 530 -6.87 -11.42 26.29
N THR A 531 -7.40 -10.25 25.96
CA THR A 531 -8.07 -9.35 26.90
C THR A 531 -9.50 -9.81 27.20
N ILE A 532 -9.73 -10.23 28.45
CA ILE A 532 -11.06 -10.39 29.04
C ILE A 532 -11.35 -9.09 29.81
N SER A 533 -11.92 -8.09 29.13
CA SER A 533 -12.51 -6.94 29.83
C SER A 533 -13.98 -7.23 30.13
N ASN A 534 -14.39 -7.06 31.39
CA ASN A 534 -15.79 -7.08 31.81
C ASN A 534 -16.39 -5.66 31.80
N GLU A 535 -15.71 -4.69 31.20
CA GLU A 535 -16.17 -3.31 31.11
C GLU A 535 -17.34 -3.17 30.13
N GLU A 536 -18.23 -2.23 30.42
CA GLU A 536 -19.33 -1.89 29.54
C GLU A 536 -18.83 -0.97 28.42
N MET A 537 -19.36 -1.17 27.20
CA MET A 537 -19.02 -0.31 26.07
C MET A 537 -19.48 1.12 26.31
N LEU A 538 -18.67 2.07 25.87
CA LEU A 538 -18.99 3.49 25.85
C LEU A 538 -20.19 3.75 24.93
N LEU A 539 -21.10 4.58 25.43
CA LEU A 539 -22.37 4.94 24.79
C LEU A 539 -22.36 6.42 24.45
N ALA A 540 -22.58 6.75 23.19
CA ALA A 540 -22.62 8.12 22.71
C ALA A 540 -23.53 8.29 21.50
N GLN A 541 -23.82 9.54 21.16
CA GLN A 541 -24.53 9.91 19.95
C GLN A 541 -23.65 10.85 19.12
N SER A 542 -23.07 10.32 18.05
CA SER A 542 -22.26 11.11 17.12
C SER A 542 -23.08 12.11 16.33
N ASN A 543 -22.58 13.33 16.23
CA ASN A 543 -23.10 14.33 15.30
C ASN A 543 -22.80 13.90 13.85
N PRO A 544 -23.79 13.80 12.94
CA PRO A 544 -23.56 13.40 11.55
C PRO A 544 -22.50 14.22 10.81
N SER A 545 -22.22 15.46 11.23
CA SER A 545 -21.18 16.29 10.62
C SER A 545 -19.77 15.72 10.75
N ILE A 546 -19.50 14.88 11.78
CA ILE A 546 -18.17 14.26 11.92
C ILE A 546 -17.89 13.26 10.79
N PHE A 547 -18.93 12.72 10.14
CA PHE A 547 -18.81 11.83 9.00
C PHE A 547 -18.93 12.55 7.64
N SER A 548 -18.95 13.89 7.64
CA SER A 548 -19.00 14.66 6.39
C SER A 548 -17.69 14.52 5.60
N GLU A 549 -17.78 14.54 4.26
CA GLU A 549 -16.64 14.26 3.38
C GLU A 549 -15.43 15.17 3.70
N ALA A 550 -14.38 14.56 4.25
CA ALA A 550 -13.06 15.19 4.29
C ALA A 550 -12.66 15.57 2.86
N VAL A 551 -12.27 16.84 2.67
CA VAL A 551 -11.82 17.37 1.37
C VAL A 551 -10.53 16.65 0.99
N VAL A 552 -10.68 15.63 0.15
CA VAL A 552 -9.54 14.83 -0.31
C VAL A 552 -8.60 15.72 -1.12
N GLN A 553 -7.40 15.94 -0.60
CA GLN A 553 -6.36 16.61 -1.37
C GLN A 553 -5.95 15.72 -2.56
N TYR A 554 -6.16 16.22 -3.78
CA TYR A 554 -5.89 15.48 -5.02
C TYR A 554 -4.47 14.88 -5.08
N ARG A 555 -3.48 15.54 -4.46
CA ARG A 555 -2.09 15.06 -4.40
C ARG A 555 -1.94 13.77 -3.58
N ASN A 556 -2.62 13.66 -2.43
CA ASN A 556 -2.55 12.47 -1.57
C ASN A 556 -3.25 11.29 -2.26
N LEU A 557 -4.38 11.56 -2.92
CA LEU A 557 -5.11 10.55 -3.68
C LEU A 557 -4.25 9.94 -4.80
N GLU A 558 -3.52 10.76 -5.56
CA GLU A 558 -2.65 10.27 -6.63
C GLU A 558 -1.48 9.43 -6.07
N SER A 559 -0.91 9.82 -4.93
CA SER A 559 0.16 9.07 -4.26
C SER A 559 -0.35 7.71 -3.78
N ASN A 560 -1.45 7.68 -3.04
CA ASN A 560 -2.07 6.46 -2.50
C ASN A 560 -2.49 5.51 -3.63
N PHE A 561 -3.03 6.06 -4.71
CA PHE A 561 -3.37 5.29 -5.90
C PHE A 561 -2.14 4.68 -6.60
N LYS A 562 -0.97 5.36 -6.59
CA LYS A 562 0.29 4.78 -7.11
C LYS A 562 0.76 3.60 -6.27
N HIS A 563 0.65 3.65 -4.94
CA HIS A 563 0.96 2.52 -4.07
C HIS A 563 0.07 1.30 -4.40
N LEU A 564 -1.24 1.52 -4.53
CA LEU A 564 -2.19 0.46 -4.89
C LEU A 564 -1.99 -0.10 -6.31
N ARG A 565 -1.52 0.73 -7.26
CA ARG A 565 -1.14 0.26 -8.60
C ARG A 565 0.04 -0.71 -8.58
N LYS A 566 1.06 -0.43 -7.74
CA LYS A 566 2.18 -1.36 -7.55
C LYS A 566 1.70 -2.66 -6.93
N LEU A 567 0.86 -2.59 -5.91
CA LEU A 567 0.30 -3.78 -5.24
C LEU A 567 -0.57 -4.65 -6.15
N SER A 568 -1.07 -4.09 -7.26
CA SER A 568 -1.87 -4.84 -8.23
C SER A 568 -1.12 -5.98 -8.93
N SER A 569 0.22 -6.01 -8.86
CA SER A 569 1.02 -7.14 -9.33
C SER A 569 0.92 -8.36 -8.41
N ILE A 570 0.55 -8.15 -7.14
CA ILE A 570 0.42 -9.18 -6.10
C ILE A 570 -1.03 -9.65 -6.03
N TYR A 571 -1.95 -8.69 -5.83
CA TYR A 571 -3.39 -8.95 -5.81
C TYR A 571 -4.12 -8.06 -6.82
N PRO A 572 -4.79 -8.63 -7.84
CA PRO A 572 -5.37 -7.85 -8.93
C PRO A 572 -6.62 -7.09 -8.47
N LEU A 573 -6.43 -5.83 -8.05
CA LEU A 573 -7.51 -4.91 -7.74
C LEU A 573 -8.07 -4.23 -9.00
N SER A 574 -9.38 -4.03 -9.05
CA SER A 574 -10.01 -3.23 -10.10
C SER A 574 -9.61 -1.75 -9.98
N GLN A 575 -9.76 -0.96 -11.04
CA GLN A 575 -9.52 0.49 -10.95
C GLN A 575 -10.47 1.18 -9.97
N SER A 576 -11.73 0.71 -9.89
CA SER A 576 -12.73 1.26 -8.97
C SER A 576 -12.33 1.00 -7.52
N ALA A 577 -11.93 -0.24 -7.20
CA ALA A 577 -11.45 -0.62 -5.87
C ALA A 577 -10.24 0.24 -5.48
N LYS A 578 -9.27 0.43 -6.39
CA LYS A 578 -8.10 1.27 -6.10
C LYS A 578 -8.45 2.72 -5.78
N VAL A 579 -9.40 3.32 -6.51
CA VAL A 579 -9.86 4.68 -6.20
C VAL A 579 -10.51 4.74 -4.83
N LYS A 580 -11.40 3.78 -4.52
CA LYS A 580 -12.10 3.71 -3.24
C LYS A 580 -11.17 3.50 -2.06
N ILE A 581 -10.24 2.57 -2.16
CA ILE A 581 -9.22 2.34 -1.13
C ILE A 581 -8.31 3.57 -0.99
N ALA A 582 -7.92 4.23 -2.10
CA ALA A 582 -7.12 5.46 -2.02
C ALA A 582 -7.88 6.62 -1.35
N GLU A 583 -9.19 6.74 -1.57
CA GLU A 583 -10.05 7.71 -0.88
C GLU A 583 -10.10 7.45 0.64
N VAL A 584 -10.16 6.18 1.06
CA VAL A 584 -10.07 5.78 2.47
C VAL A 584 -8.69 6.13 3.03
N MET A 585 -7.62 5.77 2.32
CA MET A 585 -6.25 6.09 2.74
C MET A 585 -6.05 7.58 2.99
N CYS A 586 -6.62 8.46 2.15
CA CYS A 586 -6.52 9.90 2.39
C CYS A 586 -7.17 10.36 3.70
N VAL A 587 -8.27 9.72 4.14
CA VAL A 587 -8.89 10.05 5.43
C VAL A 587 -8.04 9.56 6.59
N ILE A 588 -7.38 8.42 6.43
CA ILE A 588 -6.44 7.86 7.42
C ILE A 588 -5.22 8.76 7.57
N ASP A 589 -4.61 9.19 6.47
CA ASP A 589 -3.45 10.11 6.45
C ASP A 589 -3.74 11.43 7.19
N GLU A 590 -5.00 11.89 7.19
CA GLU A 590 -5.43 13.11 7.90
C GLU A 590 -5.55 12.94 9.42
N GLN A 591 -5.59 11.71 9.96
CA GLN A 591 -5.69 11.46 11.41
C GLN A 591 -4.32 11.30 12.09
N ASN A 592 -3.21 11.56 11.38
CA ASN A 592 -1.84 11.32 11.86
C ASN A 592 -1.57 9.84 12.22
N SER A 593 -2.25 8.88 11.56
CA SER A 593 -1.90 7.45 11.61
C SER A 593 -0.49 7.24 11.01
N PRO A 594 0.33 6.32 11.55
CA PRO A 594 1.73 6.15 11.17
C PRO A 594 1.95 5.91 9.67
N ASN A 595 0.99 5.30 8.95
CA ASN A 595 0.98 5.23 7.49
C ASN A 595 -0.36 4.64 6.96
N ALA A 596 -1.11 5.33 6.10
CA ALA A 596 -2.35 4.75 5.57
C ALA A 596 -2.15 3.44 4.79
N LEU A 597 -1.00 3.25 4.12
CA LEU A 597 -0.70 2.00 3.44
C LEU A 597 -0.50 0.85 4.44
N TYR A 598 0.03 1.12 5.63
CA TYR A 598 0.17 0.13 6.69
C TYR A 598 -1.21 -0.38 7.11
N ASP A 599 -2.17 0.50 7.41
CA ASP A 599 -3.52 0.12 7.85
C ASP A 599 -4.26 -0.69 6.77
N ILE A 600 -4.15 -0.30 5.50
CA ILE A 600 -4.75 -1.06 4.39
C ILE A 600 -4.12 -2.45 4.26
N ILE A 601 -2.80 -2.58 4.41
CA ILE A 601 -2.12 -3.88 4.34
C ILE A 601 -2.55 -4.75 5.51
N LEU A 602 -2.49 -4.20 6.73
CA LEU A 602 -2.78 -4.91 7.97
C LEU A 602 -4.21 -5.45 8.00
N PHE A 603 -5.20 -4.60 7.76
CA PHE A 603 -6.61 -4.96 8.00
C PHE A 603 -7.31 -5.60 6.80
N SER A 604 -6.81 -5.40 5.58
CA SER A 604 -7.51 -5.85 4.38
C SER A 604 -6.64 -6.69 3.44
N LEU A 605 -5.49 -6.19 3.00
CA LEU A 605 -4.75 -6.84 1.91
C LEU A 605 -3.96 -8.06 2.36
N ASN A 606 -3.47 -8.09 3.61
CA ASN A 606 -2.76 -9.26 4.16
C ASN A 606 -3.61 -10.52 4.05
N LEU A 607 -4.86 -10.44 4.50
CA LEU A 607 -5.84 -11.52 4.41
C LEU A 607 -6.04 -12.00 2.97
N LEU A 608 -6.23 -11.07 2.03
CA LEU A 608 -6.44 -11.39 0.61
C LEU A 608 -5.22 -12.07 -0.03
N CYS A 609 -4.02 -11.60 0.30
CA CYS A 609 -2.78 -12.19 -0.20
C CYS A 609 -2.53 -13.56 0.44
N ARG A 610 -2.75 -13.71 1.76
CA ARG A 610 -2.63 -14.97 2.50
C ARG A 610 -3.54 -16.04 1.91
N CYS A 611 -4.82 -15.72 1.75
CA CYS A 611 -5.78 -16.64 1.14
C CYS A 611 -5.41 -17.01 -0.30
N LYS A 612 -4.60 -16.23 -1.03
CA LYS A 612 -4.15 -16.60 -2.40
C LYS A 612 -2.75 -17.24 -2.43
N GLY A 613 -2.16 -17.55 -1.27
CA GLY A 613 -0.80 -18.07 -1.17
C GLY A 613 0.25 -17.08 -1.67
N ARG A 614 -0.01 -15.77 -1.52
CA ARG A 614 0.83 -14.65 -2.01
C ARG A 614 1.50 -13.86 -0.87
N SER A 615 1.67 -14.47 0.30
CA SER A 615 2.27 -13.81 1.46
C SER A 615 3.73 -13.42 1.23
N GLU A 616 4.51 -14.26 0.52
CA GLU A 616 5.91 -13.96 0.20
C GLU A 616 6.03 -12.72 -0.70
N GLU A 617 5.22 -12.61 -1.75
CA GLU A 617 5.24 -11.42 -2.61
C GLU A 617 4.75 -10.16 -1.89
N LEU A 618 3.86 -10.32 -0.89
CA LEU A 618 3.45 -9.22 -0.03
C LEU A 618 4.60 -8.76 0.89
N ILE A 619 5.38 -9.67 1.45
CA ILE A 619 6.59 -9.35 2.25
C ILE A 619 7.60 -8.60 1.38
N GLU A 620 7.90 -9.10 0.18
CA GLU A 620 8.79 -8.42 -0.76
C GLU A 620 8.29 -7.00 -1.06
N PHE A 621 7.00 -6.83 -1.28
CA PHE A 621 6.43 -5.50 -1.52
C PHE A 621 6.55 -4.56 -0.32
N VAL A 622 6.31 -5.07 0.88
CA VAL A 622 6.45 -4.32 2.14
C VAL A 622 7.90 -3.86 2.32
N ASP A 623 8.88 -4.71 2.01
CA ASP A 623 10.32 -4.37 2.10
C ASP A 623 10.75 -3.27 1.14
N HIS A 624 10.08 -3.14 0.00
CA HIS A 624 10.33 -2.09 -0.98
C HIS A 624 9.53 -0.80 -0.71
N CYS A 625 8.71 -0.77 0.34
CA CYS A 625 7.99 0.42 0.77
C CYS A 625 8.81 1.22 1.79
N ASP A 626 8.68 2.55 1.76
CA ASP A 626 9.39 3.47 2.66
C ASP A 626 8.77 3.48 4.09
N PHE A 627 8.62 2.31 4.71
CA PHE A 627 8.13 2.16 6.08
C PHE A 627 9.26 2.36 7.11
N SER A 628 8.90 2.79 8.32
CA SER A 628 9.86 2.82 9.42
C SER A 628 10.26 1.39 9.83
N PRO A 629 11.47 1.16 10.39
CA PRO A 629 11.90 -0.17 10.82
C PRO A 629 10.94 -0.84 11.83
N MET A 630 10.24 -0.05 12.63
CA MET A 630 9.23 -0.55 13.58
C MET A 630 7.98 -1.06 12.86
N ILE A 631 7.46 -0.29 11.90
CA ILE A 631 6.30 -0.69 11.09
C ILE A 631 6.61 -1.92 10.24
N LEU A 632 7.80 -1.98 9.63
CA LEU A 632 8.26 -3.15 8.90
C LEU A 632 8.25 -4.40 9.79
N LYS A 633 8.81 -4.30 10.99
CA LYS A 633 8.83 -5.42 11.93
C LYS A 633 7.42 -5.90 12.32
N MET A 634 6.48 -4.97 12.53
CA MET A 634 5.09 -5.31 12.83
C MET A 634 4.39 -5.99 11.64
N LEU A 635 4.56 -5.46 10.42
CA LEU A 635 4.00 -6.08 9.22
C LEU A 635 4.58 -7.46 8.97
N HIS A 636 5.90 -7.64 9.12
CA HIS A 636 6.54 -8.95 9.01
C HIS A 636 5.97 -9.94 10.02
N ALA A 637 5.88 -9.56 11.30
CA ALA A 637 5.31 -10.42 12.32
C ALA A 637 3.87 -10.86 11.97
N VAL A 638 3.01 -9.95 11.51
CA VAL A 638 1.62 -10.27 11.18
C VAL A 638 1.49 -11.08 9.88
N ILE A 639 2.33 -10.83 8.87
CA ILE A 639 2.31 -11.59 7.61
C ILE A 639 2.91 -13.00 7.82
N GLU A 640 3.97 -13.13 8.62
CA GLU A 640 4.65 -14.40 8.93
C GLU A 640 3.88 -15.25 9.95
N GLU A 641 3.32 -14.68 11.04
CA GLU A 641 2.47 -15.43 11.97
C GLU A 641 1.24 -16.01 11.27
N GLY A 642 0.75 -15.32 10.23
CA GLY A 642 -0.30 -15.82 9.35
C GLY A 642 0.06 -17.06 8.53
N GLN A 643 1.35 -17.40 8.36
CA GLN A 643 1.78 -18.62 7.65
C GLN A 643 1.78 -19.88 8.53
N TYR A 644 1.75 -19.75 9.85
CA TYR A 644 1.88 -20.87 10.78
C TYR A 644 0.54 -21.53 11.20
N TYR A 645 -0.59 -21.05 10.67
CA TYR A 645 -1.93 -21.58 10.92
C TYR A 645 -2.52 -22.41 9.76
N GLU A 646 -1.74 -22.67 8.70
CA GLU A 646 -2.00 -23.75 7.72
C GLU A 646 -1.33 -25.06 8.18
#